data_AF-A0A7S6SEL9-F1
#
_entry.id   AF-A0A7S6SEL9-F1
#
_cell.length_a   1.000
_cell.length_b   1.000
_cell.length_c   1.000
_cell.angle_alpha   90.00
_cell.angle_beta   90.00
_cell.angle_gamma   90.00
#
_symmetry.space_group_name_H-M   'P 1'
#
loop_
_entity.id
_entity.type
_entity.pdbx_description
1 polymer ?
#
loop_
_entity_poly.entity_id
_entity_poly.type
_entity_poly.pdbx_seq_one_letter_code
_entity_poly.pdbx_strand_id
1 'polypeptide(L)'
;MEERSVQSSRLQEAFEHLWKGRFRLAFSLSEQIKDELPDNADAAICYAWASLENGDPYTAQKYLDRSRNCSAQGTLTQMYRGYVQMRLSSFEAAIYDFNMTEGKQKELLAWTYLNKAKSLASIGEIDRAMSFYELGLIIDNNANPAWKSLRKYFSAIQKCIREGDKSNPADYYQITEDALRQKEYWCSLFLSNKLAGKEGTAKKEFQLIQLESMLKMNQLSVLENKIEEYESELGNEEKFLALTFALNKIKEKQLSEVKTVIPQKEENFSDPLEIYHTPEAIVEKVLLFNASEDRDNKQSKNLLEFDFNKMPEIGIQIFLKNPNYRKADSEFNCFYAWFQDEDIIEQSSVTAKIPADWEQYTLPETIRLSDNHLWKKGNARFEFFINRKKVLSRSFSLGNSEVPVPEKKQEKNTSAETTVTFEEVFEELNSIIGLGSVKESVRALVDYLEVVKERKELGLKAQENISVHATFLGNPGTGKTTVARLMGKIYKSMGLLSKGEVIEVDRSSLVGQYVGETAQKTDKIIEDALGNVLFIDEAYTLVKKGQSNDFGQEAIDILLKRMEDKKGEFFVIAAGYPDEMNDFLEANPGLKSRFTHHFMFEDYTPDEMMQIFRKMIADEDYRITEEAETDLQKAFTRLYRSRDKNFGNARTVRKVFEDAKMQVSRRYLKLTKIDRTKEKLTTISSEDILEIFSAGSAKKSYQAPLNEEQLSEAMTELNRLTGLSSVKRDVAEMIKLAKFYRESGEDLGNKFSSHILFLGNPGTGKTTVARIISKIYSALGILPAGQLIETDRQGMVAVHVGETAQKTTSLINKSMGGTLFIDEAYTLVKKGSSGDFGQEAIDVLLKRMEDDRGKFIVIAAGYTEEMKSFLESNPGLKSRFTRIFTFEDYTTQEMMEIFDRMCKSSRVKLNDEARTMLANHFNELYRSRDKNFGNARLVRNTFDQVIREMNLRLSEMDVTLLTDEAKSSILPEDIKTVLPQTAKPSTGAVEGDPVKLMKLIDDLHSLTGLESVKAEVDKLINSLKIAKVRKERGLQVIQKPLHSVFLGNPGTGKTTVARLMSSIFKELGIIERGQLIEVDRAQLVAGYSGQTALKTDEVITKALGGTLFIDEAYTLARGGSDFGQEAIDVLLKRMEDYKGQFIVIAAGYTNEMQAFMDSNPGLTSRFTNVFTFEDYKPEQLLSMTEIMAHSSGYRFSEEGRNALFQKLTFIYTSRDKNFGNGRTARNLLMDIITRQENRIAGILNPSDEQLQLLTEADIA
;
A
#
# COMPACT_ATOMS: atom_id res chain seq x y z
N MET A 1 -7.74 -3.95 23.52
CA MET A 1 -7.46 -2.65 24.18
C MET A 1 -6.29 -1.93 23.49
N GLU A 2 -5.24 -2.65 23.07
CA GLU A 2 -4.10 -2.08 22.31
C GLU A 2 -4.45 -1.60 20.89
N GLU A 3 -5.33 -2.28 20.13
CA GLU A 3 -5.77 -1.79 18.80
C GLU A 3 -6.47 -0.43 18.86
N ARG A 4 -7.31 -0.20 19.90
CA ARG A 4 -7.94 1.10 20.12
C ARG A 4 -6.92 2.20 20.47
N SER A 5 -5.78 1.87 21.09
CA SER A 5 -4.76 2.88 21.42
C SER A 5 -3.90 3.24 20.20
N VAL A 6 -3.60 2.29 19.32
CA VAL A 6 -2.85 2.53 18.07
C VAL A 6 -3.69 3.35 17.08
N GLN A 7 -4.97 2.99 16.90
CA GLN A 7 -5.91 3.74 16.04
C GLN A 7 -6.15 5.16 16.57
N SER A 8 -6.28 5.33 17.89
CA SER A 8 -6.38 6.65 18.52
C SER A 8 -5.11 7.50 18.31
N SER A 9 -3.92 6.89 18.29
CA SER A 9 -2.64 7.59 18.09
C SER A 9 -2.49 8.15 16.67
N ARG A 10 -2.86 7.38 15.63
CA ARG A 10 -2.77 7.83 14.22
C ARG A 10 -3.79 8.94 13.92
N LEU A 11 -4.98 8.85 14.49
CA LEU A 11 -6.00 9.89 14.35
C LEU A 11 -5.56 11.19 15.04
N GLN A 12 -4.94 11.10 16.22
CA GLN A 12 -4.36 12.26 16.89
C GLN A 12 -3.23 12.90 16.08
N GLU A 13 -2.35 12.08 15.48
CA GLU A 13 -1.30 12.56 14.58
C GLU A 13 -1.89 13.29 13.35
N ALA A 14 -2.96 12.76 12.74
CA ALA A 14 -3.64 13.41 11.62
C ALA A 14 -4.20 14.80 12.01
N PHE A 15 -4.84 14.93 13.17
CA PHE A 15 -5.27 16.23 13.69
C PHE A 15 -4.08 17.16 13.99
N GLU A 16 -2.95 16.66 14.50
CA GLU A 16 -1.74 17.47 14.68
C GLU A 16 -1.19 18.01 13.36
N HIS A 17 -1.23 17.21 12.29
CA HIS A 17 -0.86 17.68 10.96
C HIS A 17 -1.75 18.83 10.48
N LEU A 18 -3.06 18.76 10.75
CA LEU A 18 -4.01 19.84 10.45
C LEU A 18 -3.67 21.12 11.23
N TRP A 19 -3.45 21.01 12.54
CA TRP A 19 -3.07 22.15 13.39
C TRP A 19 -1.73 22.80 13.00
N LYS A 20 -0.78 22.01 12.52
CA LYS A 20 0.55 22.49 12.06
C LYS A 20 0.55 22.97 10.59
N GLY A 21 -0.61 23.01 9.92
CA GLY A 21 -0.72 23.44 8.51
C GLY A 21 -0.16 22.45 7.48
N ARG A 22 0.09 21.19 7.86
CA ARG A 22 0.64 20.13 7.01
C ARG A 22 -0.46 19.36 6.28
N PHE A 23 -1.29 20.07 5.51
CA PHE A 23 -2.57 19.57 5.00
C PHE A 23 -2.48 18.34 4.07
N ARG A 24 -1.44 18.23 3.23
CA ARG A 24 -1.27 17.04 2.35
C ARG A 24 -0.99 15.75 3.12
N LEU A 25 -0.21 15.86 4.19
CA LEU A 25 0.15 14.73 5.04
C LEU A 25 -1.04 14.33 5.93
N ALA A 26 -1.79 15.32 6.42
CA ALA A 26 -3.08 15.08 7.08
C ALA A 26 -4.06 14.35 6.14
N PHE A 27 -4.12 14.74 4.86
CA PHE A 27 -5.00 14.10 3.87
C PHE A 27 -4.64 12.64 3.64
N SER A 28 -3.36 12.32 3.36
CA SER A 28 -2.95 10.93 3.15
C SER A 28 -3.17 10.05 4.37
N LEU A 29 -2.95 10.59 5.58
CA LEU A 29 -3.11 9.85 6.82
C LEU A 29 -4.60 9.65 7.16
N SER A 30 -5.41 10.70 7.05
CA SER A 30 -6.86 10.62 7.28
C SER A 30 -7.59 9.79 6.22
N GLU A 31 -7.08 9.72 4.98
CA GLU A 31 -7.62 8.87 3.91
C GLU A 31 -7.52 7.38 4.25
N GLN A 32 -6.42 6.97 4.89
CA GLN A 32 -6.27 5.59 5.37
C GLN A 32 -7.17 5.35 6.58
N ILE A 33 -7.20 6.30 7.53
CA ILE A 33 -7.94 6.14 8.78
C ILE A 33 -9.47 6.07 8.55
N LYS A 34 -10.02 6.81 7.58
CA LYS A 34 -11.47 6.75 7.29
C LYS A 34 -11.94 5.37 6.80
N ASP A 35 -11.06 4.61 6.15
CA ASP A 35 -11.38 3.29 5.59
C ASP A 35 -11.17 2.21 6.66
N GLU A 36 -10.19 2.42 7.56
CA GLU A 36 -9.97 1.59 8.76
C GLU A 36 -11.07 1.80 9.83
N LEU A 37 -11.64 3.00 9.94
CA LEU A 37 -12.65 3.39 10.94
C LEU A 37 -13.92 4.01 10.29
N PRO A 38 -14.68 3.24 9.49
CA PRO A 38 -15.79 3.76 8.69
C PRO A 38 -16.95 4.35 9.51
N ASP A 39 -17.11 3.93 10.76
CA ASP A 39 -18.21 4.33 11.67
C ASP A 39 -17.75 5.27 12.80
N ASN A 40 -16.53 5.82 12.68
CA ASN A 40 -15.95 6.76 13.65
C ASN A 40 -16.15 8.21 13.19
N ALA A 41 -16.81 9.02 14.02
CA ALA A 41 -17.12 10.42 13.67
C ALA A 41 -15.86 11.28 13.57
N ASP A 42 -14.87 11.09 14.45
CA ASP A 42 -13.63 11.85 14.45
C ASP A 42 -12.77 11.55 13.22
N ALA A 43 -12.73 10.30 12.76
CA ALA A 43 -12.06 9.92 11.52
C ALA A 43 -12.71 10.59 10.29
N ALA A 44 -14.04 10.57 10.22
CA ALA A 44 -14.79 11.23 9.16
C ALA A 44 -14.59 12.76 9.17
N ILE A 45 -14.60 13.39 10.36
CA ILE A 45 -14.36 14.84 10.52
C ILE A 45 -12.90 15.19 10.17
N CYS A 46 -11.93 14.37 10.57
CA CYS A 46 -10.52 14.57 10.24
C CYS A 46 -10.29 14.56 8.72
N TYR A 47 -10.88 13.57 8.03
CA TYR A 47 -10.82 13.51 6.58
C TYR A 47 -11.60 14.64 5.90
N ALA A 48 -12.74 15.05 6.44
CA ALA A 48 -13.51 16.19 5.95
C ALA A 48 -12.69 17.48 6.03
N TRP A 49 -12.05 17.74 7.19
CA TRP A 49 -11.18 18.92 7.37
C TRP A 49 -9.95 18.85 6.46
N ALA A 50 -9.28 17.70 6.35
CA ALA A 50 -8.15 17.54 5.46
C ALA A 50 -8.52 17.77 3.98
N SER A 51 -9.67 17.25 3.54
CA SER A 51 -10.18 17.44 2.17
C SER A 51 -10.45 18.92 1.89
N LEU A 52 -11.07 19.62 2.83
CA LEU A 52 -11.35 21.05 2.74
C LEU A 52 -10.08 21.89 2.56
N GLU A 53 -9.04 21.64 3.36
CA GLU A 53 -7.78 22.39 3.28
C GLU A 53 -6.95 22.06 2.03
N ASN A 54 -7.20 20.92 1.39
CA ASN A 54 -6.62 20.55 0.10
C ASN A 54 -7.47 20.98 -1.11
N GLY A 55 -8.51 21.78 -0.89
CA GLY A 55 -9.31 22.37 -1.96
C GLY A 55 -10.41 21.46 -2.52
N ASP A 56 -10.86 20.48 -1.75
CA ASP A 56 -11.98 19.59 -2.10
C ASP A 56 -13.17 19.76 -1.14
N PRO A 57 -13.91 20.88 -1.24
CA PRO A 57 -15.04 21.15 -0.37
C PRO A 57 -16.21 20.17 -0.55
N TYR A 58 -16.34 19.56 -1.73
CA TYR A 58 -17.36 18.54 -2.00
C TYR A 58 -17.11 17.28 -1.16
N THR A 59 -15.90 16.74 -1.21
CA THR A 59 -15.53 15.58 -0.37
C THR A 59 -15.62 15.94 1.12
N ALA A 60 -15.25 17.17 1.48
CA ALA A 60 -15.40 17.64 2.85
C ALA A 60 -16.86 17.58 3.33
N GLN A 61 -17.81 18.08 2.55
CA GLN A 61 -19.24 18.02 2.86
C GLN A 61 -19.74 16.57 2.99
N LYS A 62 -19.39 15.70 2.03
CA LYS A 62 -19.77 14.28 2.02
C LYS A 62 -19.38 13.55 3.31
N TYR A 63 -18.16 13.75 3.79
CA TYR A 63 -17.68 13.10 5.02
C TYR A 63 -18.11 13.82 6.30
N LEU A 64 -18.39 15.11 6.22
CA LEU A 64 -19.05 15.83 7.30
C LEU A 64 -20.46 15.28 7.55
N ASP A 65 -21.23 15.03 6.50
CA ASP A 65 -22.58 14.44 6.60
C ASP A 65 -22.52 13.02 7.15
N ARG A 66 -21.55 12.21 6.67
CA ARG A 66 -21.29 10.88 7.23
C ARG A 66 -21.00 10.92 8.73
N SER A 67 -20.24 11.91 9.21
CA SER A 67 -19.91 12.01 10.63
C SER A 67 -21.12 12.15 11.56
N ARG A 68 -22.26 12.63 11.05
CA ARG A 68 -23.51 12.77 11.83
C ARG A 68 -24.17 11.41 12.12
N ASN A 69 -23.89 10.41 11.29
CA ASN A 69 -24.44 9.06 11.41
C ASN A 69 -23.51 8.11 12.21
N CYS A 70 -22.36 8.60 12.68
CA CYS A 70 -21.35 7.82 13.38
C CYS A 70 -21.47 7.86 14.91
N SER A 71 -20.86 6.88 15.60
CA SER A 71 -21.12 6.53 17.01
C SER A 71 -20.40 7.34 18.10
N ALA A 72 -19.72 8.45 17.78
CA ALA A 72 -18.92 9.20 18.76
C ALA A 72 -19.52 10.59 19.09
N GLN A 73 -19.79 10.84 20.38
CA GLN A 73 -20.24 12.13 20.93
C GLN A 73 -19.21 12.70 21.92
N GLY A 74 -18.00 12.96 21.44
CA GLY A 74 -16.96 13.66 22.20
C GLY A 74 -17.08 15.19 22.10
N THR A 75 -16.63 15.91 23.13
CA THR A 75 -16.57 17.39 23.11
C THR A 75 -15.64 17.90 22.01
N LEU A 76 -14.53 17.20 21.73
CA LEU A 76 -13.61 17.55 20.64
C LEU A 76 -14.22 17.29 19.25
N THR A 77 -14.99 16.20 19.12
CA THR A 77 -15.73 15.85 17.90
C THR A 77 -16.66 16.98 17.48
N GLN A 78 -17.49 17.48 18.41
CA GLN A 78 -18.40 18.60 18.16
C GLN A 78 -17.64 19.89 17.81
N MET A 79 -16.54 20.16 18.51
CA MET A 79 -15.71 21.34 18.25
C MET A 79 -15.15 21.35 16.82
N TYR A 80 -14.55 20.25 16.36
CA TYR A 80 -14.01 20.14 15.01
C TYR A 80 -15.12 20.11 13.96
N ARG A 81 -16.24 19.44 14.24
CA ARG A 81 -17.40 19.41 13.34
C ARG A 81 -17.97 20.81 13.11
N GLY A 82 -18.16 21.59 14.18
CA GLY A 82 -18.63 22.97 14.10
C GLY A 82 -17.70 23.86 13.29
N TYR A 83 -16.37 23.66 13.40
CA TYR A 83 -15.41 24.40 12.58
C TYR A 83 -15.50 24.08 11.09
N VAL A 84 -15.59 22.80 10.73
CA VAL A 84 -15.75 22.40 9.32
C VAL A 84 -17.09 22.90 8.78
N GLN A 85 -18.16 22.82 9.56
CA GLN A 85 -19.49 23.38 9.21
C GLN A 85 -19.43 24.89 8.95
N MET A 86 -18.79 25.68 9.82
CA MET A 86 -18.62 27.12 9.61
C MET A 86 -17.88 27.40 8.30
N ARG A 87 -16.83 26.63 7.98
CA ARG A 87 -16.06 26.80 6.75
C ARG A 87 -16.83 26.40 5.49
N LEU A 88 -17.83 25.51 5.63
CA LEU A 88 -18.77 25.10 4.58
C LEU A 88 -20.10 25.88 4.62
N SER A 89 -20.10 27.08 5.23
CA SER A 89 -21.26 27.98 5.31
C SER A 89 -22.48 27.47 6.08
N SER A 90 -22.37 26.37 6.83
CA SER A 90 -23.43 25.85 7.70
C SER A 90 -23.37 26.51 9.08
N PHE A 91 -23.62 27.82 9.15
CA PHE A 91 -23.33 28.63 10.35
C PHE A 91 -24.23 28.31 11.55
N GLU A 92 -25.53 28.07 11.36
CA GLU A 92 -26.43 27.69 12.46
C GLU A 92 -26.08 26.33 13.04
N ALA A 93 -25.74 25.37 12.19
CA ALA A 93 -25.25 24.06 12.61
C ALA A 93 -23.94 24.19 13.39
N ALA A 94 -23.02 25.05 12.90
CA ALA A 94 -21.76 25.30 13.59
C ALA A 94 -21.98 25.91 14.97
N ILE A 95 -22.89 26.88 15.10
CA ILE A 95 -23.28 27.47 16.39
C ILE A 95 -23.86 26.41 17.33
N TYR A 96 -24.72 25.52 16.83
CA TYR A 96 -25.26 24.41 17.63
C TYR A 96 -24.13 23.52 18.16
N ASP A 97 -23.19 23.12 17.30
CA ASP A 97 -22.05 22.29 17.70
C ASP A 97 -21.14 23.02 18.70
N PHE A 98 -20.87 24.31 18.52
CA PHE A 98 -20.09 25.12 19.47
C PHE A 98 -20.81 25.37 20.81
N ASN A 99 -22.15 25.36 20.85
CA ASN A 99 -22.89 25.45 22.11
C ASN A 99 -22.77 24.16 22.93
N MET A 100 -22.65 23.02 22.27
CA MET A 100 -22.54 21.71 22.96
C MET A 100 -21.16 21.49 23.60
N THR A 101 -20.16 22.31 23.25
CA THR A 101 -18.78 22.14 23.74
C THR A 101 -18.41 22.97 24.98
N GLU A 102 -19.31 23.82 25.48
CA GLU A 102 -19.06 24.87 26.48
C GLU A 102 -18.64 24.42 27.91
N GLY A 103 -18.26 23.16 28.14
CA GLY A 103 -18.23 22.59 29.50
C GLY A 103 -16.92 22.08 30.13
N LYS A 104 -15.84 21.72 29.41
CA LYS A 104 -14.87 20.76 30.01
C LYS A 104 -13.35 20.94 29.81
N GLN A 105 -12.85 21.81 28.93
CA GLN A 105 -11.38 21.99 28.74
C GLN A 105 -11.01 23.46 28.50
N LYS A 106 -10.23 24.07 29.40
CA LYS A 106 -9.85 25.50 29.34
C LYS A 106 -9.00 25.86 28.12
N GLU A 107 -8.17 24.92 27.63
CA GLU A 107 -7.14 25.17 26.61
C GLU A 107 -7.71 25.36 25.19
N LEU A 108 -8.93 24.88 24.90
CA LEU A 108 -9.56 24.96 23.57
C LEU A 108 -10.78 25.89 23.52
N LEU A 109 -11.12 26.51 24.66
CA LEU A 109 -12.31 27.32 24.81
C LEU A 109 -12.23 28.65 24.04
N ALA A 110 -11.05 29.28 24.02
CA ALA A 110 -10.84 30.52 23.25
C ALA A 110 -11.08 30.31 21.75
N TRP A 111 -10.54 29.21 21.20
CA TRP A 111 -10.72 28.87 19.79
C TRP A 111 -12.19 28.60 19.44
N THR A 112 -12.92 27.90 20.33
CA THR A 112 -14.35 27.64 20.16
C THR A 112 -15.15 28.94 20.11
N TYR A 113 -14.93 29.86 21.06
CA TYR A 113 -15.63 31.15 21.10
C TYR A 113 -15.32 32.05 19.91
N LEU A 114 -14.08 32.02 19.40
CA LEU A 114 -13.71 32.78 18.21
C LEU A 114 -14.42 32.26 16.96
N ASN A 115 -14.49 30.94 16.75
CA ASN A 115 -15.20 30.39 15.59
C ASN A 115 -16.73 30.51 15.72
N LYS A 116 -17.26 30.45 16.95
CA LYS A 116 -18.66 30.80 17.24
C LYS A 116 -18.95 32.28 16.92
N ALA A 117 -18.05 33.19 17.29
CA ALA A 117 -18.15 34.60 16.94
C ALA A 117 -18.18 34.82 15.42
N LYS A 118 -17.28 34.16 14.67
CA LYS A 118 -17.29 34.20 13.19
C LYS A 118 -18.63 33.75 12.62
N SER A 119 -19.16 32.63 13.11
CA SER A 119 -20.45 32.07 12.67
C SER A 119 -21.62 33.02 12.97
N LEU A 120 -21.65 33.61 14.16
CA LEU A 120 -22.67 34.61 14.55
C LEU A 120 -22.60 35.88 13.69
N ALA A 121 -21.39 36.35 13.38
CA ALA A 121 -21.24 37.52 12.51
C ALA A 121 -21.74 37.27 11.09
N SER A 122 -21.56 36.05 10.56
CA SER A 122 -22.04 35.67 9.23
C SER A 122 -23.55 35.59 9.10
N ILE A 123 -24.27 35.27 10.19
CA ILE A 123 -25.74 35.34 10.22
C ILE A 123 -26.26 36.74 10.61
N GLY A 124 -25.36 37.73 10.77
CA GLY A 124 -25.71 39.12 11.06
C GLY A 124 -25.87 39.46 12.55
N GLU A 125 -25.65 38.52 13.47
CA GLU A 125 -25.72 38.75 14.91
C GLU A 125 -24.43 39.38 15.48
N ILE A 126 -24.08 40.56 14.96
CA ILE A 126 -22.75 41.15 15.19
C ILE A 126 -22.45 41.51 16.66
N ASP A 127 -23.45 41.90 17.44
CA ASP A 127 -23.24 42.28 18.84
C ASP A 127 -22.95 41.05 19.74
N ARG A 128 -23.65 39.94 19.47
CA ARG A 128 -23.36 38.65 20.09
C ARG A 128 -22.00 38.13 19.63
N ALA A 129 -21.70 38.23 18.34
CA ALA A 129 -20.41 37.86 17.79
C ALA A 129 -19.25 38.60 18.48
N MET A 130 -19.36 39.93 18.62
CA MET A 130 -18.36 40.76 19.30
C MET A 130 -18.18 40.35 20.76
N SER A 131 -19.26 40.00 21.46
CA SER A 131 -19.20 39.52 22.84
C SER A 131 -18.39 38.22 22.96
N PHE A 132 -18.65 37.24 22.09
CA PHE A 132 -17.87 35.98 22.06
C PHE A 132 -16.44 36.17 21.57
N TYR A 133 -16.19 37.11 20.66
CA TYR A 133 -14.85 37.48 20.20
C TYR A 133 -13.99 38.04 21.35
N GLU A 134 -14.53 39.00 22.10
CA GLU A 134 -13.83 39.58 23.26
C GLU A 134 -13.62 38.54 24.37
N LEU A 135 -14.61 37.68 24.63
CA LEU A 135 -14.44 36.54 25.56
C LEU A 135 -13.33 35.60 25.11
N GLY A 136 -13.23 35.29 23.82
CA GLY A 136 -12.15 34.47 23.25
C GLY A 136 -10.77 35.07 23.48
N LEU A 137 -10.62 36.38 23.25
CA LEU A 137 -9.35 37.10 23.50
C LEU A 137 -8.97 37.16 24.98
N ILE A 138 -9.96 37.31 25.87
CA ILE A 138 -9.75 37.30 27.32
C ILE A 138 -9.23 35.93 27.76
N ILE A 139 -9.83 34.84 27.26
CA ILE A 139 -9.42 33.46 27.59
C ILE A 139 -8.01 33.18 27.07
N ASP A 140 -7.67 33.66 25.87
CA ASP A 140 -6.33 33.57 25.28
C ASP A 140 -5.27 34.45 25.97
N ASN A 141 -5.69 35.28 26.93
CA ASN A 141 -4.87 36.32 27.54
C ASN A 141 -4.15 37.19 26.49
N ASN A 142 -4.82 37.45 25.36
CA ASN A 142 -4.28 38.27 24.27
C ASN A 142 -2.94 37.76 23.69
N ALA A 143 -2.63 36.47 23.81
CA ALA A 143 -1.36 35.89 23.39
C ALA A 143 -1.25 35.78 21.85
N ASN A 144 -2.35 35.49 21.16
CA ASN A 144 -2.34 35.22 19.72
C ASN A 144 -2.58 36.50 18.89
N PRO A 145 -1.56 37.03 18.17
CA PRO A 145 -1.70 38.24 17.36
C PRO A 145 -2.65 38.04 16.16
N ALA A 146 -2.81 36.81 15.67
CA ALA A 146 -3.75 36.52 14.58
C ALA A 146 -5.21 36.63 15.02
N TRP A 147 -5.51 36.37 16.30
CA TRP A 147 -6.88 36.52 16.81
C TRP A 147 -7.23 38.00 17.00
N LYS A 148 -6.28 38.80 17.51
CA LYS A 148 -6.44 40.26 17.61
C LYS A 148 -6.68 40.93 16.26
N SER A 149 -6.04 40.43 15.20
CA SER A 149 -6.17 41.00 13.86
C SER A 149 -7.57 40.78 13.26
N LEU A 150 -8.39 39.87 13.80
CA LEU A 150 -9.77 39.65 13.33
C LEU A 150 -10.71 40.81 13.65
N ARG A 151 -10.38 41.65 14.64
CA ARG A 151 -11.22 42.80 15.05
C ARG A 151 -11.65 43.67 13.88
N LYS A 152 -10.75 43.88 12.90
CA LYS A 152 -11.01 44.69 11.71
C LYS A 152 -12.18 44.14 10.87
N TYR A 153 -12.32 42.82 10.78
CA TYR A 153 -13.39 42.18 10.01
C TYR A 153 -14.74 42.29 10.71
N PHE A 154 -14.80 42.02 12.02
CA PHE A 154 -16.01 42.24 12.80
C PHE A 154 -16.43 43.71 12.80
N SER A 155 -15.48 44.63 12.92
CA SER A 155 -15.74 46.08 12.84
C SER A 155 -16.24 46.51 11.46
N ALA A 156 -15.73 45.92 10.38
CA ALA A 156 -16.22 46.18 9.02
C ALA A 156 -17.66 45.71 8.84
N ILE A 157 -18.00 44.49 9.30
CA ILE A 157 -19.38 43.99 9.28
C ILE A 157 -20.30 44.90 10.12
N GLN A 158 -19.87 45.28 11.32
CA GLN A 158 -20.66 46.15 12.19
C GLN A 158 -20.90 47.53 11.55
N LYS A 159 -19.88 48.10 10.89
CA LYS A 159 -19.99 49.36 10.15
C LYS A 159 -20.96 49.22 8.98
N CYS A 160 -20.86 48.14 8.20
CA CYS A 160 -21.72 47.87 7.06
C CYS A 160 -23.19 47.69 7.49
N ILE A 161 -23.45 46.94 8.56
CA ILE A 161 -24.81 46.78 9.11
C ILE A 161 -25.38 48.13 9.56
N ARG A 162 -24.59 48.97 10.22
CA ARG A 162 -25.01 50.28 10.73
C ARG A 162 -25.34 51.28 9.61
N GLU A 163 -24.56 51.25 8.54
CA GLU A 163 -24.76 52.12 7.38
C GLU A 163 -25.89 51.65 6.46
N GLY A 164 -26.16 50.34 6.42
CA GLY A 164 -27.24 49.73 5.64
C GLY A 164 -27.17 50.13 4.16
N ASP A 165 -28.25 50.72 3.64
CA ASP A 165 -28.32 51.16 2.25
C ASP A 165 -27.33 52.28 1.91
N LYS A 166 -26.85 53.03 2.91
CA LYS A 166 -25.86 54.11 2.71
C LYS A 166 -24.42 53.62 2.57
N SER A 167 -24.12 52.34 2.77
CA SER A 167 -22.75 51.82 2.61
C SER A 167 -22.26 51.97 1.18
N ASN A 168 -21.11 52.64 1.02
CA ASN A 168 -20.41 52.78 -0.26
C ASN A 168 -19.47 51.58 -0.48
N PRO A 169 -19.63 50.79 -1.57
CA PRO A 169 -18.77 49.63 -1.85
C PRO A 169 -17.26 49.93 -1.80
N ALA A 170 -16.84 51.12 -2.26
CA ALA A 170 -15.42 51.49 -2.30
C ALA A 170 -14.74 51.45 -0.90
N ASP A 171 -15.49 51.80 0.16
CA ASP A 171 -14.98 51.82 1.54
C ASP A 171 -14.68 50.42 2.08
N TYR A 172 -15.31 49.39 1.51
CA TYR A 172 -15.24 48.01 1.98
C TYR A 172 -14.43 47.10 1.05
N TYR A 173 -14.04 47.58 -0.14
CA TYR A 173 -13.37 46.75 -1.13
C TYR A 173 -12.08 46.13 -0.57
N GLN A 174 -11.17 46.95 -0.04
CA GLN A 174 -9.87 46.48 0.44
C GLN A 174 -9.98 45.49 1.62
N ILE A 175 -10.93 45.72 2.54
CA ILE A 175 -11.13 44.84 3.69
C ILE A 175 -11.78 43.51 3.29
N THR A 176 -12.66 43.52 2.29
CA THR A 176 -13.31 42.33 1.74
C THR A 176 -12.31 41.48 0.95
N GLU A 177 -11.47 42.12 0.14
CA GLU A 177 -10.39 41.45 -0.59
C GLU A 177 -9.34 40.86 0.36
N ASP A 178 -8.96 41.61 1.40
CA ASP A 178 -8.05 41.11 2.44
C ASP A 178 -8.66 39.92 3.20
N ALA A 179 -9.95 39.95 3.54
CA ALA A 179 -10.63 38.81 4.14
C ALA A 179 -10.56 37.55 3.25
N LEU A 180 -10.78 37.71 1.94
CA LEU A 180 -10.69 36.62 0.97
C LEU A 180 -9.26 36.04 0.90
N ARG A 181 -8.23 36.91 0.82
CA ARG A 181 -6.80 36.51 0.77
C ARG A 181 -6.36 35.79 2.06
N GLN A 182 -6.85 36.25 3.21
CA GLN A 182 -6.58 35.63 4.52
C GLN A 182 -7.44 34.39 4.80
N LYS A 183 -8.24 33.93 3.84
CA LYS A 183 -9.18 32.80 3.95
C LYS A 183 -10.29 33.01 5.00
N GLU A 184 -10.59 34.25 5.36
CA GLU A 184 -11.71 34.61 6.22
C GLU A 184 -12.99 34.76 5.40
N TYR A 185 -13.36 33.68 4.72
CA TYR A 185 -14.45 33.64 3.73
C TYR A 185 -15.82 34.03 4.30
N TRP A 186 -16.03 33.77 5.59
CA TRP A 186 -17.23 34.16 6.33
C TRP A 186 -17.49 35.68 6.32
N CYS A 187 -16.40 36.47 6.30
CA CYS A 187 -16.46 37.93 6.23
C CYS A 187 -16.56 38.42 4.80
N SER A 188 -15.74 37.86 3.88
CA SER A 188 -15.79 38.24 2.46
C SER A 188 -17.16 37.93 1.84
N LEU A 189 -17.77 36.80 2.19
CA LEU A 189 -19.11 36.41 1.74
C LEU A 189 -20.19 37.35 2.32
N PHE A 190 -20.13 37.68 3.62
CA PHE A 190 -21.11 38.59 4.22
C PHE A 190 -21.09 39.98 3.56
N LEU A 191 -19.91 40.58 3.44
CA LEU A 191 -19.76 41.92 2.87
C LEU A 191 -20.11 41.93 1.38
N SER A 192 -19.69 40.92 0.62
CA SER A 192 -20.04 40.82 -0.80
C SER A 192 -21.53 40.58 -1.03
N ASN A 193 -22.20 39.76 -0.22
CA ASN A 193 -23.66 39.60 -0.28
C ASN A 193 -24.41 40.92 -0.09
N LYS A 194 -23.89 41.83 0.74
CA LYS A 194 -24.50 43.15 0.99
C LYS A 194 -24.16 44.20 -0.06
N LEU A 195 -23.02 44.08 -0.75
CA LEU A 195 -22.46 45.15 -1.58
C LEU A 195 -22.42 44.83 -3.08
N ALA A 196 -22.47 43.56 -3.50
CA ALA A 196 -22.39 43.15 -4.91
C ALA A 196 -23.54 43.70 -5.78
N GLY A 197 -24.70 43.98 -5.18
CA GLY A 197 -25.85 44.58 -5.87
C GLY A 197 -25.85 46.11 -5.91
N LYS A 198 -24.86 46.79 -5.31
CA LYS A 198 -24.81 48.26 -5.27
C LYS A 198 -24.03 48.82 -6.46
N GLU A 199 -24.62 49.80 -7.13
CA GLU A 199 -23.98 50.52 -8.23
C GLU A 199 -22.75 51.29 -7.75
N GLY A 200 -21.64 51.21 -8.50
CA GLY A 200 -20.37 51.87 -8.16
C GLY A 200 -19.16 51.25 -8.86
N THR A 201 -18.00 51.90 -8.74
CA THR A 201 -16.76 51.50 -9.42
C THR A 201 -16.20 50.14 -8.98
N ALA A 202 -16.66 49.60 -7.84
CA ALA A 202 -16.21 48.33 -7.29
C ALA A 202 -17.24 47.17 -7.46
N LYS A 203 -18.35 47.40 -8.16
CA LYS A 203 -19.48 46.45 -8.27
C LYS A 203 -19.01 45.08 -8.80
N LYS A 204 -18.25 45.09 -9.90
CA LYS A 204 -17.73 43.88 -10.55
C LYS A 204 -16.82 43.08 -9.64
N GLU A 205 -15.96 43.78 -8.90
CA GLU A 205 -15.00 43.16 -8.01
C GLU A 205 -15.70 42.49 -6.82
N PHE A 206 -16.78 43.09 -6.28
CA PHE A 206 -17.60 42.45 -5.25
C PHE A 206 -18.34 41.22 -5.76
N GLN A 207 -18.89 41.26 -6.97
CA GLN A 207 -19.51 40.09 -7.62
C GLN A 207 -18.49 38.96 -7.78
N LEU A 208 -17.28 39.23 -8.25
CA LEU A 208 -16.21 38.23 -8.36
C LEU A 208 -15.77 37.67 -7.00
N ILE A 209 -15.66 38.52 -5.97
CA ILE A 209 -15.35 38.08 -4.60
C ILE A 209 -16.48 37.21 -4.04
N GLN A 210 -17.74 37.54 -4.34
CA GLN A 210 -18.90 36.75 -3.93
C GLN A 210 -18.85 35.34 -4.53
N LEU A 211 -18.67 35.24 -5.85
CA LEU A 211 -18.57 33.96 -6.55
C LEU A 211 -17.40 33.11 -6.03
N GLU A 212 -16.23 33.72 -5.82
CA GLU A 212 -15.07 33.02 -5.27
C GLU A 212 -15.32 32.54 -3.83
N SER A 213 -15.92 33.38 -2.99
CA SER A 213 -16.26 33.00 -1.61
C SER A 213 -17.28 31.85 -1.57
N MET A 214 -18.32 31.90 -2.41
CA MET A 214 -19.33 30.85 -2.55
C MET A 214 -18.70 29.52 -3.00
N LEU A 215 -17.81 29.55 -3.99
CA LEU A 215 -17.09 28.36 -4.45
C LEU A 215 -16.22 27.75 -3.33
N LYS A 216 -15.47 28.59 -2.60
CA LYS A 216 -14.61 28.13 -1.49
C LYS A 216 -15.39 27.59 -0.30
N MET A 217 -16.61 28.06 -0.10
CA MET A 217 -17.52 27.63 0.98
C MET A 217 -18.52 26.56 0.55
N ASN A 218 -18.37 25.97 -0.65
CA ASN A 218 -19.22 24.91 -1.21
C ASN A 218 -20.69 25.28 -1.46
N GLN A 219 -21.03 26.56 -1.67
CA GLN A 219 -22.39 27.00 -1.96
C GLN A 219 -22.73 26.80 -3.46
N LEU A 220 -22.63 25.57 -3.97
CA LEU A 220 -22.65 25.30 -5.42
C LEU A 220 -23.98 25.66 -6.11
N SER A 221 -25.12 25.39 -5.47
CA SER A 221 -26.45 25.69 -6.01
C SER A 221 -26.71 27.21 -6.09
N VAL A 222 -26.34 27.94 -5.05
CA VAL A 222 -26.45 29.41 -5.01
C VAL A 222 -25.46 30.05 -5.97
N LEU A 223 -24.25 29.50 -6.05
CA LEU A 223 -23.20 29.95 -6.96
C LEU A 223 -23.63 29.85 -8.42
N GLU A 224 -24.27 28.74 -8.82
CA GLU A 224 -24.76 28.55 -10.18
C GLU A 224 -25.76 29.63 -10.58
N ASN A 225 -26.77 29.87 -9.75
CA ASN A 225 -27.75 30.94 -9.97
C ASN A 225 -27.07 32.32 -10.08
N LYS A 226 -26.04 32.57 -9.27
CA LYS A 226 -25.29 33.83 -9.30
C LYS A 226 -24.36 33.97 -10.51
N ILE A 227 -23.82 32.87 -11.02
CA ILE A 227 -23.05 32.86 -12.27
C ILE A 227 -23.98 33.24 -13.43
N GLU A 228 -25.17 32.66 -13.51
CA GLU A 228 -26.15 33.02 -14.54
C GLU A 228 -26.59 34.50 -14.43
N GLU A 229 -26.83 34.99 -13.20
CA GLU A 229 -27.17 36.39 -12.94
C GLU A 229 -26.07 37.35 -13.41
N TYR A 230 -24.79 37.02 -13.19
CA TYR A 230 -23.66 37.89 -13.50
C TYR A 230 -23.03 37.65 -14.87
N GLU A 231 -23.45 36.63 -15.62
CA GLU A 231 -22.87 36.28 -16.92
C GLU A 231 -22.93 37.44 -17.92
N SER A 232 -24.04 38.18 -17.93
CA SER A 232 -24.20 39.34 -18.82
C SER A 232 -23.24 40.51 -18.50
N GLU A 233 -22.82 40.64 -17.24
CA GLU A 233 -21.92 41.73 -16.78
C GLU A 233 -20.44 41.30 -16.74
N LEU A 234 -20.16 40.02 -16.45
CA LEU A 234 -18.82 39.48 -16.16
C LEU A 234 -18.34 38.38 -17.13
N GLY A 235 -19.12 37.97 -18.12
CA GLY A 235 -18.80 36.81 -18.99
C GLY A 235 -17.46 36.88 -19.73
N ASN A 236 -16.88 38.07 -19.90
CA ASN A 236 -15.57 38.27 -20.51
C ASN A 236 -14.41 38.41 -19.50
N GLU A 237 -14.69 38.46 -18.19
CA GLU A 237 -13.67 38.58 -17.16
C GLU A 237 -12.97 37.23 -16.96
N GLU A 238 -11.64 37.22 -17.05
CA GLU A 238 -10.84 35.99 -16.91
C GLU A 238 -11.13 35.24 -15.60
N LYS A 239 -11.29 36.00 -14.51
CA LYS A 239 -11.58 35.46 -13.18
C LYS A 239 -12.97 34.81 -13.12
N PHE A 240 -13.96 35.36 -13.83
CA PHE A 240 -15.31 34.78 -13.91
C PHE A 240 -15.28 33.44 -14.66
N LEU A 241 -14.64 33.42 -15.84
CA LEU A 241 -14.47 32.18 -16.63
C LEU A 241 -13.74 31.08 -15.84
N ALA A 242 -12.71 31.45 -15.07
CA ALA A 242 -11.99 30.50 -14.22
C ALA A 242 -12.87 29.92 -13.10
N LEU A 243 -13.74 30.74 -12.48
CA LEU A 243 -14.68 30.29 -11.46
C LEU A 243 -15.76 29.37 -12.04
N THR A 244 -16.31 29.71 -13.21
CA THR A 244 -17.28 28.86 -13.93
C THR A 244 -16.65 27.52 -14.35
N PHE A 245 -15.42 27.54 -14.85
CA PHE A 245 -14.68 26.31 -15.16
C PHE A 245 -14.44 25.45 -13.91
N ALA A 246 -14.07 26.07 -12.79
CA ALA A 246 -13.88 25.36 -11.53
C ALA A 246 -15.17 24.71 -11.01
N LEU A 247 -16.32 25.42 -11.10
CA LEU A 247 -17.63 24.85 -10.79
C LEU A 247 -17.96 23.65 -11.68
N ASN A 248 -17.78 23.78 -13.00
CA ASN A 248 -18.05 22.69 -13.96
C ASN A 248 -17.18 21.46 -13.69
N LYS A 249 -15.90 21.66 -13.34
CA LYS A 249 -15.01 20.56 -12.96
C LYS A 249 -15.47 19.85 -11.68
N ILE A 250 -15.98 20.59 -10.69
CA ILE A 250 -16.57 19.99 -9.48
C ILE A 250 -17.82 19.18 -9.85
N LYS A 251 -18.67 19.70 -10.74
CA LYS A 251 -19.86 18.98 -11.24
C LYS A 251 -19.50 17.72 -12.02
N GLU A 252 -18.48 17.76 -12.89
CA GLU A 252 -17.96 16.58 -13.59
C GLU A 252 -17.44 15.52 -12.61
N LYS A 253 -16.78 15.96 -11.52
CA LYS A 253 -16.37 15.07 -10.44
C LYS A 253 -17.57 14.44 -9.72
N GLN A 254 -18.62 15.22 -9.43
CA GLN A 254 -19.88 14.70 -8.88
C GLN A 254 -20.53 13.68 -9.83
N LEU A 255 -20.63 13.97 -11.13
CA LEU A 255 -21.18 13.06 -12.12
C LEU A 255 -20.34 11.79 -12.31
N SER A 256 -19.01 11.87 -12.18
CA SER A 256 -18.12 10.70 -12.30
C SER A 256 -18.12 9.82 -11.05
N GLU A 257 -18.28 10.40 -9.85
CA GLU A 257 -18.49 9.65 -8.62
C GLU A 257 -19.88 9.00 -8.57
N VAL A 258 -20.92 9.65 -9.11
CA VAL A 258 -22.23 9.02 -9.33
C VAL A 258 -22.15 7.89 -10.36
N LYS A 259 -21.26 7.97 -11.35
CA LYS A 259 -21.03 6.90 -12.35
C LYS A 259 -20.18 5.72 -11.84
N THR A 260 -19.50 5.85 -10.71
CA THR A 260 -18.65 4.79 -10.15
C THR A 260 -19.30 3.99 -9.01
N VAL A 261 -20.56 4.30 -8.68
CA VAL A 261 -21.41 3.48 -7.79
C VAL A 261 -22.77 3.24 -8.45
N ILE A 262 -22.78 2.66 -9.66
CA ILE A 262 -24.00 2.07 -10.23
C ILE A 262 -23.60 0.80 -10.99
N PRO A 263 -23.80 -0.41 -10.43
CA PRO A 263 -24.02 -1.58 -11.27
C PRO A 263 -25.34 -1.37 -11.99
N GLN A 264 -25.36 -1.52 -13.32
CA GLN A 264 -26.61 -1.62 -14.08
C GLN A 264 -27.39 -2.84 -13.57
N LYS A 265 -28.35 -2.59 -12.68
CA LYS A 265 -29.59 -3.34 -12.58
C LYS A 265 -30.66 -2.43 -13.15
N GLU A 266 -31.54 -3.00 -13.98
CA GLU A 266 -32.81 -2.39 -14.34
C GLU A 266 -33.46 -1.77 -13.11
N GLU A 267 -33.98 -0.55 -13.26
CA GLU A 267 -34.58 0.26 -12.19
C GLU A 267 -35.63 -0.54 -11.42
N ASN A 268 -35.21 -1.10 -10.28
CA ASN A 268 -36.10 -1.37 -9.18
C ASN A 268 -35.93 -0.23 -8.19
N PHE A 269 -36.86 0.71 -8.20
CA PHE A 269 -37.03 1.71 -7.15
C PHE A 269 -37.04 0.99 -5.78
N SER A 270 -35.93 1.06 -5.03
CA SER A 270 -35.94 0.63 -3.64
C SER A 270 -36.63 1.71 -2.81
N ASP A 271 -37.74 1.38 -2.14
CA ASP A 271 -38.47 2.27 -1.24
C ASP A 271 -37.51 2.90 -0.20
N PRO A 272 -37.22 4.21 -0.26
CA PRO A 272 -36.28 4.90 0.63
C PRO A 272 -36.97 5.26 1.95
N LEU A 273 -37.50 4.22 2.61
CA LEU A 273 -38.16 4.26 3.90
C LEU A 273 -37.20 3.76 4.98
N GLU A 274 -36.81 4.63 5.91
CA GLU A 274 -36.02 4.27 7.08
C GLU A 274 -36.91 4.24 8.33
N ILE A 275 -36.97 3.09 8.99
CA ILE A 275 -37.69 2.92 10.26
C ILE A 275 -36.67 2.65 11.36
N TYR A 276 -36.73 3.45 12.42
CA TYR A 276 -35.88 3.33 13.60
C TYR A 276 -36.67 2.63 14.70
N HIS A 277 -36.30 1.39 15.01
CA HIS A 277 -36.95 0.63 16.08
C HIS A 277 -36.60 1.21 17.45
N THR A 278 -37.61 1.69 18.17
CA THR A 278 -37.45 2.16 19.55
C THR A 278 -38.26 1.27 20.50
N PRO A 279 -37.83 1.08 21.77
CA PRO A 279 -38.62 0.36 22.78
C PRO A 279 -40.04 0.93 22.96
N GLU A 280 -40.24 2.20 22.60
CA GLU A 280 -41.46 2.95 22.82
C GLU A 280 -42.52 2.82 21.71
N ALA A 281 -42.16 2.41 20.47
CA ALA A 281 -43.13 2.13 19.39
C ALA A 281 -42.49 1.39 18.20
N ILE A 282 -43.28 0.55 17.51
CA ILE A 282 -42.89 -0.10 16.26
C ILE A 282 -43.74 0.49 15.12
N VAL A 283 -43.10 1.14 14.14
CA VAL A 283 -43.77 1.58 12.91
C VAL A 283 -43.98 0.37 12.01
N GLU A 284 -45.23 0.10 11.64
CA GLU A 284 -45.59 -1.08 10.87
C GLU A 284 -45.75 -0.77 9.39
N LYS A 285 -46.34 0.39 9.08
CA LYS A 285 -46.60 0.81 7.70
C LYS A 285 -46.64 2.33 7.60
N VAL A 286 -46.19 2.86 6.46
CA VAL A 286 -46.25 4.28 6.11
C VAL A 286 -46.79 4.42 4.70
N LEU A 287 -47.73 5.35 4.48
CA LEU A 287 -48.29 5.67 3.17
C LEU A 287 -48.06 7.14 2.86
N LEU A 288 -47.44 7.45 1.71
CA LEU A 288 -47.31 8.78 1.12
C LEU A 288 -48.23 8.83 -0.09
N PHE A 289 -49.10 9.81 -0.19
CA PHE A 289 -50.12 9.83 -1.25
C PHE A 289 -50.52 11.25 -1.63
N ASN A 290 -51.12 11.38 -2.82
CA ASN A 290 -51.67 12.64 -3.30
C ASN A 290 -53.08 12.86 -2.69
N ALA A 291 -53.17 13.68 -1.66
CA ALA A 291 -54.39 14.00 -0.92
C ALA A 291 -55.46 14.71 -1.77
N SER A 292 -55.08 15.33 -2.89
CA SER A 292 -56.01 15.93 -3.85
C SER A 292 -56.85 14.87 -4.59
N GLU A 293 -56.25 13.73 -4.94
CA GLU A 293 -56.92 12.64 -5.67
C GLU A 293 -57.80 11.76 -4.74
N ASP A 294 -57.50 11.75 -3.44
CA ASP A 294 -58.17 10.92 -2.43
C ASP A 294 -59.48 11.54 -1.89
N ARG A 295 -59.93 12.67 -2.45
CA ARG A 295 -61.24 13.27 -2.11
C ARG A 295 -62.42 12.39 -2.53
N ASP A 296 -62.23 11.53 -3.54
CA ASP A 296 -63.30 10.71 -4.15
C ASP A 296 -63.10 9.19 -4.05
N ASN A 297 -61.91 8.68 -3.68
CA ASN A 297 -61.59 7.25 -3.64
C ASN A 297 -61.10 6.80 -2.25
N LYS A 298 -61.53 5.62 -1.78
CA LYS A 298 -61.20 5.09 -0.43
C LYS A 298 -59.84 4.37 -0.34
N GLN A 299 -58.95 4.52 -1.31
CA GLN A 299 -57.66 3.80 -1.37
C GLN A 299 -56.53 4.73 -1.81
N SER A 300 -55.76 5.21 -0.83
CA SER A 300 -54.57 6.02 -1.02
C SER A 300 -53.45 5.22 -1.70
N LYS A 301 -52.98 5.66 -2.88
CA LYS A 301 -51.82 5.07 -3.57
C LYS A 301 -50.53 5.51 -2.88
N ASN A 302 -49.67 4.56 -2.53
CA ASN A 302 -48.37 4.86 -1.92
C ASN A 302 -47.37 5.30 -3.01
N LEU A 303 -46.82 6.51 -2.93
CA LEU A 303 -45.98 7.10 -3.99
C LEU A 303 -44.53 7.34 -3.53
N LEU A 304 -43.59 7.22 -4.48
CA LEU A 304 -42.16 7.56 -4.39
C LEU A 304 -41.82 8.86 -5.12
N GLU A 305 -42.54 9.14 -6.22
CA GLU A 305 -42.47 10.39 -6.96
C GLU A 305 -43.87 10.96 -7.11
N PHE A 306 -43.97 12.27 -6.93
CA PHE A 306 -45.18 13.05 -7.19
C PHE A 306 -44.99 13.87 -8.46
N ASP A 307 -46.01 13.91 -9.32
CA ASP A 307 -46.01 14.78 -10.50
C ASP A 307 -46.22 16.23 -10.05
N PHE A 308 -45.13 17.00 -10.02
CA PHE A 308 -45.16 18.40 -9.61
C PHE A 308 -46.06 19.24 -10.52
N ASN A 309 -46.23 18.86 -11.80
CA ASN A 309 -47.05 19.62 -12.73
C ASN A 309 -48.55 19.54 -12.39
N LYS A 310 -48.96 18.54 -11.59
CA LYS A 310 -50.34 18.40 -11.08
C LYS A 310 -50.60 19.19 -9.79
N MET A 311 -49.61 19.85 -9.21
CA MET A 311 -49.69 20.55 -7.92
C MET A 311 -50.27 19.65 -6.79
N PRO A 312 -49.54 18.58 -6.42
CA PRO A 312 -50.05 17.56 -5.50
C PRO A 312 -50.21 18.10 -4.07
N GLU A 313 -51.36 17.88 -3.43
CA GLU A 313 -51.45 17.98 -1.96
C GLU A 313 -50.81 16.71 -1.39
N ILE A 314 -49.70 16.81 -0.65
CA ILE A 314 -49.00 15.62 -0.15
C ILE A 314 -49.55 15.24 1.22
N GLY A 315 -50.05 14.00 1.32
CA GLY A 315 -50.55 13.40 2.56
C GLY A 315 -49.67 12.26 3.04
N ILE A 316 -49.55 12.11 4.37
CA ILE A 316 -48.89 10.96 5.00
C ILE A 316 -49.77 10.27 6.04
N GLN A 317 -49.73 8.94 6.07
CA GLN A 317 -50.39 8.11 7.07
C GLN A 317 -49.40 7.12 7.69
N ILE A 318 -49.35 7.06 9.02
CA ILE A 318 -48.42 6.23 9.79
C ILE A 318 -49.22 5.26 10.66
N PHE A 319 -48.88 3.98 10.57
CA PHE A 319 -49.46 2.90 11.37
C PHE A 319 -48.46 2.48 12.44
N LEU A 320 -48.82 2.66 13.71
CA LEU A 320 -47.99 2.32 14.87
C LEU A 320 -48.56 1.08 15.55
N LYS A 321 -47.70 0.12 15.89
CA LYS A 321 -48.06 -1.00 16.77
C LYS A 321 -47.91 -0.58 18.22
N ASN A 322 -48.94 -0.84 19.04
CA ASN A 322 -48.94 -0.47 20.45
C ASN A 322 -48.12 -1.47 21.28
N PRO A 323 -46.96 -1.08 21.84
CA PRO A 323 -46.15 -1.98 22.66
C PRO A 323 -46.79 -2.32 24.02
N ASN A 324 -47.78 -1.53 24.45
CA ASN A 324 -48.52 -1.69 25.69
C ASN A 324 -49.91 -2.31 25.47
N TYR A 325 -50.13 -2.99 24.34
CA TYR A 325 -51.35 -3.73 24.06
C TYR A 325 -51.67 -4.70 25.23
N ARG A 326 -52.88 -4.56 25.77
CA ARG A 326 -53.44 -5.23 26.96
C ARG A 326 -52.69 -4.99 28.28
N LYS A 327 -51.83 -3.97 28.36
CA LYS A 327 -51.07 -3.63 29.58
C LYS A 327 -51.54 -2.33 30.22
N ALA A 328 -51.49 -1.20 29.51
CA ALA A 328 -51.87 0.12 30.01
C ALA A 328 -52.07 1.13 28.88
N ASP A 329 -52.89 2.16 29.15
CA ASP A 329 -53.05 3.31 28.25
C ASP A 329 -51.71 4.04 28.11
N SER A 330 -51.41 4.51 26.90
CA SER A 330 -50.13 5.15 26.57
C SER A 330 -50.36 6.51 25.93
N GLU A 331 -49.56 7.50 26.33
CA GLU A 331 -49.57 8.84 25.75
C GLU A 331 -48.19 9.15 25.16
N PHE A 332 -48.16 9.48 23.87
CA PHE A 332 -46.96 9.74 23.10
C PHE A 332 -46.96 11.17 22.58
N ASN A 333 -45.88 11.91 22.81
CA ASN A 333 -45.68 13.21 22.18
C ASN A 333 -44.96 13.00 20.84
N CYS A 334 -45.70 13.16 19.76
CA CYS A 334 -45.19 12.99 18.41
C CYS A 334 -44.83 14.34 17.80
N PHE A 335 -43.74 14.38 17.03
CA PHE A 335 -43.30 15.56 16.28
C PHE A 335 -42.95 15.13 14.85
N TYR A 336 -43.19 15.99 13.87
CA TYR A 336 -42.80 15.74 12.49
C TYR A 336 -42.24 16.98 11.82
N ALA A 337 -41.38 16.75 10.83
CA ALA A 337 -40.80 17.78 9.99
C ALA A 337 -40.72 17.33 8.53
N TRP A 338 -41.00 18.26 7.62
CA TRP A 338 -40.89 18.10 6.17
C TRP A 338 -39.72 18.93 5.67
N PHE A 339 -38.93 18.36 4.78
CA PHE A 339 -37.73 18.99 4.23
C PHE A 339 -37.74 18.97 2.71
N GLN A 340 -37.17 20.00 2.10
CA GLN A 340 -36.80 20.04 0.69
C GLN A 340 -35.39 20.60 0.56
N ASP A 341 -34.51 19.87 -0.15
CA ASP A 341 -33.12 20.28 -0.36
C ASP A 341 -32.41 20.74 0.93
N GLU A 342 -32.66 20.02 2.05
CA GLU A 342 -32.20 20.27 3.43
C GLU A 342 -32.93 21.38 4.22
N ASP A 343 -33.75 22.22 3.59
CA ASP A 343 -34.54 23.25 4.27
C ASP A 343 -35.82 22.67 4.89
N ILE A 344 -36.14 23.04 6.14
CA ILE A 344 -37.41 22.68 6.79
C ILE A 344 -38.52 23.53 6.18
N ILE A 345 -39.46 22.87 5.51
CA ILE A 345 -40.65 23.52 4.93
C ILE A 345 -41.74 23.66 5.99
N GLU A 346 -41.99 22.60 6.77
CA GLU A 346 -43.02 22.58 7.79
C GLU A 346 -42.63 21.66 8.95
N GLN A 347 -43.05 22.04 10.16
CA GLN A 347 -42.94 21.19 11.34
C GLN A 347 -44.16 21.35 12.26
N SER A 348 -44.58 20.28 12.92
CA SER A 348 -45.66 20.33 13.91
C SER A 348 -45.55 19.20 14.92
N SER A 349 -46.39 19.25 15.95
CA SER A 349 -46.45 18.24 17.01
C SER A 349 -47.88 17.80 17.27
N VAL A 350 -48.07 16.51 17.55
CA VAL A 350 -49.36 15.90 17.88
C VAL A 350 -49.19 14.96 19.06
N THR A 351 -50.11 15.01 20.02
CA THR A 351 -50.12 14.06 21.15
C THR A 351 -51.05 12.90 20.81
N ALA A 352 -50.50 11.69 20.75
CA ALA A 352 -51.25 10.46 20.48
C ALA A 352 -51.57 9.75 21.80
N LYS A 353 -52.87 9.63 22.11
CA LYS A 353 -53.37 8.85 23.25
C LYS A 353 -53.87 7.51 22.74
N ILE A 354 -53.17 6.44 23.08
CA ILE A 354 -53.41 5.08 22.60
C ILE A 354 -53.96 4.24 23.77
N PRO A 355 -55.24 3.84 23.73
CA PRO A 355 -55.82 2.94 24.73
C PRO A 355 -55.10 1.58 24.80
N ALA A 356 -55.09 0.95 25.97
CA ALA A 356 -54.46 -0.34 26.20
C ALA A 356 -55.02 -1.45 25.29
N ASP A 357 -56.29 -1.37 24.90
CA ASP A 357 -56.98 -2.38 24.10
C ASP A 357 -56.80 -2.22 22.58
N TRP A 358 -56.01 -1.25 22.13
CA TRP A 358 -55.71 -1.05 20.71
C TRP A 358 -54.38 -1.69 20.35
N GLU A 359 -54.38 -2.69 19.46
CA GLU A 359 -53.17 -3.39 19.01
C GLU A 359 -52.36 -2.53 18.02
N GLN A 360 -53.07 -1.80 17.17
CA GLN A 360 -52.55 -0.86 16.20
C GLN A 360 -53.23 0.50 16.39
N TYR A 361 -52.46 1.56 16.21
CA TYR A 361 -52.93 2.94 16.26
C TYR A 361 -52.47 3.65 15.00
N THR A 362 -53.45 4.13 14.24
CA THR A 362 -53.20 5.08 13.16
C THR A 362 -53.31 6.47 13.76
N LEU A 363 -52.37 7.36 13.45
CA LEU A 363 -52.48 8.74 13.87
C LEU A 363 -53.84 9.32 13.42
N PRO A 364 -54.59 9.97 14.33
CA PRO A 364 -56.04 10.09 14.22
C PRO A 364 -56.52 10.99 13.07
N GLU A 365 -55.62 11.74 12.43
CA GLU A 365 -55.88 12.40 11.15
C GLU A 365 -54.62 12.32 10.26
N THR A 366 -54.83 12.09 8.97
CA THR A 366 -53.81 12.25 7.93
C THR A 366 -53.25 13.67 8.02
N ILE A 367 -51.93 13.79 8.15
CA ILE A 367 -51.27 15.09 8.07
C ILE A 367 -51.25 15.48 6.59
N ARG A 368 -51.97 16.54 6.25
CA ARG A 368 -52.05 17.13 4.91
C ARG A 368 -51.36 18.48 4.93
N LEU A 369 -50.42 18.72 4.02
CA LEU A 369 -49.96 20.07 3.74
C LEU A 369 -50.89 20.72 2.69
N SER A 370 -51.45 21.88 3.01
CA SER A 370 -52.40 22.58 2.15
C SER A 370 -51.84 23.77 1.37
N ASP A 371 -50.53 24.05 1.44
CA ASP A 371 -49.97 25.25 0.83
C ASP A 371 -49.04 24.92 -0.36
N ASN A 372 -49.66 24.84 -1.56
CA ASN A 372 -49.00 24.59 -2.85
C ASN A 372 -47.84 25.56 -3.20
N HIS A 373 -47.59 26.60 -2.40
CA HIS A 373 -46.55 27.59 -2.63
C HIS A 373 -45.22 27.26 -1.95
N LEU A 374 -45.16 26.19 -1.15
CA LEU A 374 -43.95 25.81 -0.42
C LEU A 374 -43.03 24.84 -1.19
N TRP A 375 -43.60 24.02 -2.09
CA TRP A 375 -42.86 22.98 -2.80
C TRP A 375 -42.22 23.49 -4.10
N LYS A 376 -40.99 23.02 -4.38
CA LYS A 376 -40.31 23.17 -5.69
C LYS A 376 -40.08 21.79 -6.34
N LYS A 377 -39.73 21.74 -7.63
CA LYS A 377 -39.23 20.49 -8.24
C LYS A 377 -37.91 20.10 -7.58
N GLY A 378 -37.77 18.84 -7.15
CA GLY A 378 -36.58 18.39 -6.42
C GLY A 378 -36.85 17.21 -5.49
N ASN A 379 -35.89 16.93 -4.60
CA ASN A 379 -36.00 15.86 -3.61
C ASN A 379 -36.53 16.42 -2.29
N ALA A 380 -37.36 15.63 -1.62
CA ALA A 380 -37.94 15.96 -0.33
C ALA A 380 -37.84 14.78 0.64
N ARG A 381 -37.89 15.06 1.93
CA ARG A 381 -37.96 14.03 2.97
C ARG A 381 -38.91 14.42 4.08
N PHE A 382 -39.53 13.40 4.68
CA PHE A 382 -40.35 13.50 5.87
C PHE A 382 -39.67 12.80 7.04
N GLU A 383 -39.65 13.42 8.20
CA GLU A 383 -39.14 12.83 9.43
C GLU A 383 -40.19 12.86 10.54
N PHE A 384 -40.28 11.77 11.31
CA PHE A 384 -41.23 11.62 12.40
C PHE A 384 -40.55 11.11 13.67
N PHE A 385 -40.96 11.70 14.79
CA PHE A 385 -40.34 11.54 16.10
C PHE A 385 -41.42 11.22 17.13
N ILE A 386 -41.10 10.32 18.08
CA ILE A 386 -41.91 10.02 19.26
C ILE A 386 -41.05 10.30 20.49
N ASN A 387 -41.56 11.11 21.42
CA ASN A 387 -40.86 11.49 22.65
C ASN A 387 -39.43 12.01 22.39
N ARG A 388 -39.27 12.81 21.33
CA ARG A 388 -38.00 13.41 20.84
C ARG A 388 -36.97 12.41 20.28
N LYS A 389 -37.34 11.15 20.05
CA LYS A 389 -36.52 10.19 19.31
C LYS A 389 -37.04 10.06 17.88
N LYS A 390 -36.16 10.10 16.89
CA LYS A 390 -36.52 9.85 15.48
C LYS A 390 -36.95 8.40 15.34
N VAL A 391 -38.12 8.17 14.76
CA VAL A 391 -38.71 6.82 14.57
C VAL A 391 -38.85 6.49 13.08
N LEU A 392 -38.96 7.50 12.22
CA LEU A 392 -39.20 7.32 10.79
C LEU A 392 -38.53 8.44 9.98
N SER A 393 -37.90 8.09 8.87
CA SER A 393 -37.44 8.99 7.80
C SER A 393 -37.94 8.45 6.46
N ARG A 394 -38.53 9.29 5.61
CA ARG A 394 -39.03 8.86 4.31
C ARG A 394 -38.73 9.89 3.23
N SER A 395 -37.94 9.50 2.23
CA SER A 395 -37.60 10.37 1.10
C SER A 395 -38.55 10.16 -0.08
N PHE A 396 -38.78 11.21 -0.87
CA PHE A 396 -39.59 11.19 -2.09
C PHE A 396 -39.15 12.30 -3.05
N SER A 397 -39.55 12.21 -4.32
CA SER A 397 -39.23 13.21 -5.34
C SER A 397 -40.47 13.94 -5.84
N LEU A 398 -40.28 15.20 -6.24
CA LEU A 398 -41.26 16.04 -6.94
C LEU A 398 -40.77 16.24 -8.37
N GLY A 399 -41.17 15.33 -9.26
CA GLY A 399 -40.69 15.23 -10.62
C GLY A 399 -41.78 15.51 -11.66
N ASN A 400 -41.77 14.74 -12.74
CA ASN A 400 -42.67 14.94 -13.89
C ASN A 400 -43.74 13.85 -14.02
N SER A 401 -43.71 12.82 -13.16
CA SER A 401 -44.68 11.71 -13.20
C SER A 401 -44.94 11.16 -11.79
N GLU A 402 -46.10 10.57 -11.55
CA GLU A 402 -46.37 9.85 -10.30
C GLU A 402 -45.80 8.44 -10.38
N VAL A 403 -44.85 8.12 -9.49
CA VAL A 403 -44.25 6.78 -9.39
C VAL A 403 -44.75 6.12 -8.11
N PRO A 404 -45.53 5.02 -8.17
CA PRO A 404 -45.95 4.28 -6.99
C PRO A 404 -44.80 3.47 -6.37
N VAL A 405 -44.85 3.27 -5.06
CA VAL A 405 -43.98 2.30 -4.37
C VAL A 405 -44.30 0.90 -4.90
N PRO A 406 -43.32 0.12 -5.40
CA PRO A 406 -43.55 -1.25 -5.83
C PRO A 406 -44.09 -2.08 -4.66
N GLU A 407 -45.31 -2.61 -4.79
CA GLU A 407 -45.93 -3.41 -3.74
C GLU A 407 -45.10 -4.67 -3.47
N LYS A 408 -44.51 -4.77 -2.28
CA LYS A 408 -44.04 -6.06 -1.74
C LYS A 408 -45.28 -6.94 -1.56
N LYS A 409 -45.48 -7.91 -2.47
CA LYS A 409 -46.45 -8.99 -2.28
C LYS A 409 -46.10 -9.70 -0.97
N GLN A 410 -46.92 -9.49 0.05
CA GLN A 410 -46.99 -10.40 1.18
C GLN A 410 -47.38 -11.77 0.62
N GLU A 411 -46.63 -12.79 0.99
CA GLU A 411 -47.03 -14.19 0.86
C GLU A 411 -48.38 -14.37 1.55
N LYS A 412 -49.45 -14.26 0.77
CA LYS A 412 -50.65 -15.05 0.97
C LYS A 412 -50.63 -16.13 -0.09
N ASN A 413 -50.42 -17.35 0.38
CA ASN A 413 -50.80 -18.59 -0.27
C ASN A 413 -52.04 -18.40 -1.14
N THR A 414 -51.88 -18.36 -2.47
CA THR A 414 -52.57 -19.22 -3.45
C THR A 414 -52.26 -18.80 -4.89
N SER A 415 -51.56 -19.69 -5.60
CA SER A 415 -51.67 -20.05 -7.03
C SER A 415 -51.74 -18.94 -8.09
N ALA A 416 -50.64 -18.76 -8.83
CA ALA A 416 -50.44 -19.34 -10.17
C ALA A 416 -49.21 -18.69 -10.83
N GLU A 417 -48.02 -19.22 -10.58
CA GLU A 417 -46.83 -18.91 -11.39
C GLU A 417 -46.85 -19.78 -12.65
N THR A 418 -46.64 -19.15 -13.79
CA THR A 418 -46.36 -19.82 -15.06
C THR A 418 -45.05 -20.60 -14.90
N THR A 419 -45.14 -21.92 -14.72
CA THR A 419 -43.98 -22.80 -14.57
C THR A 419 -43.21 -22.85 -15.89
N VAL A 420 -41.99 -22.30 -15.91
CA VAL A 420 -41.04 -22.49 -17.03
C VAL A 420 -40.69 -23.98 -17.11
N THR A 421 -40.96 -24.59 -18.26
CA THR A 421 -40.78 -26.05 -18.45
C THR A 421 -39.33 -26.42 -18.77
N PHE A 422 -38.97 -27.69 -18.60
CA PHE A 422 -37.64 -28.16 -19.01
C PHE A 422 -37.40 -27.91 -20.50
N GLU A 423 -38.41 -28.19 -21.34
CA GLU A 423 -38.35 -28.03 -22.78
C GLU A 423 -38.02 -26.57 -23.17
N GLU A 424 -38.61 -25.59 -22.49
CA GLU A 424 -38.33 -24.17 -22.74
C GLU A 424 -36.86 -23.80 -22.41
N VAL A 425 -36.32 -24.29 -21.29
CA VAL A 425 -34.93 -24.03 -20.91
C VAL A 425 -33.96 -24.81 -21.80
N PHE A 426 -34.33 -26.01 -22.22
CA PHE A 426 -33.52 -26.83 -23.11
C PHE A 426 -33.49 -26.24 -24.54
N GLU A 427 -34.58 -25.61 -25.00
CA GLU A 427 -34.55 -24.81 -26.22
C GLU A 427 -33.65 -23.58 -26.09
N GLU A 428 -33.62 -22.91 -24.93
CA GLU A 428 -32.64 -21.85 -24.65
C GLU A 428 -31.20 -22.39 -24.77
N LEU A 429 -30.91 -23.58 -24.26
CA LEU A 429 -29.61 -24.25 -24.43
C LEU A 429 -29.33 -24.61 -25.89
N ASN A 430 -30.31 -25.12 -26.63
CA ASN A 430 -30.16 -25.45 -28.06
C ASN A 430 -29.88 -24.21 -28.90
N SER A 431 -30.42 -23.05 -28.51
CA SER A 431 -30.18 -21.76 -29.17
C SER A 431 -28.74 -21.25 -29.01
N ILE A 432 -27.97 -21.76 -28.04
CA ILE A 432 -26.56 -21.45 -27.91
C ILE A 432 -25.80 -22.13 -29.06
N ILE A 433 -25.03 -21.35 -29.80
CA ILE A 433 -24.25 -21.85 -30.95
C ILE A 433 -23.20 -22.86 -30.46
N GLY A 434 -23.04 -23.95 -31.21
CA GLY A 434 -22.10 -25.04 -30.91
C GLY A 434 -22.48 -25.91 -29.72
N LEU A 435 -21.48 -26.37 -28.96
CA LEU A 435 -21.63 -27.17 -27.74
C LEU A 435 -22.38 -28.51 -27.92
N GLY A 436 -22.26 -29.17 -29.07
CA GLY A 436 -22.97 -30.41 -29.36
C GLY A 436 -22.77 -31.50 -28.30
N SER A 437 -21.53 -31.77 -27.92
CA SER A 437 -21.18 -32.76 -26.88
C SER A 437 -21.76 -32.42 -25.51
N VAL A 438 -21.79 -31.12 -25.14
CA VAL A 438 -22.40 -30.65 -23.89
C VAL A 438 -23.91 -30.82 -23.94
N LYS A 439 -24.57 -30.43 -25.04
CA LYS A 439 -26.02 -30.56 -25.22
C LYS A 439 -26.47 -32.02 -25.13
N GLU A 440 -25.74 -32.93 -25.78
CA GLU A 440 -25.98 -34.37 -25.69
C GLU A 440 -25.79 -34.88 -24.26
N SER A 441 -24.72 -34.45 -23.58
CA SER A 441 -24.44 -34.85 -22.19
C SER A 441 -25.50 -34.33 -21.21
N VAL A 442 -25.97 -33.10 -21.40
CA VAL A 442 -27.04 -32.50 -20.58
C VAL A 442 -28.34 -33.27 -20.82
N ARG A 443 -28.68 -33.58 -22.07
CA ARG A 443 -29.88 -34.36 -22.39
C ARG A 443 -29.83 -35.76 -21.78
N ALA A 444 -28.70 -36.45 -21.92
CA ALA A 444 -28.52 -37.77 -21.30
C ALA A 444 -28.64 -37.73 -19.77
N LEU A 445 -28.13 -36.67 -19.13
CA LEU A 445 -28.28 -36.46 -17.69
C LEU A 445 -29.76 -36.24 -17.32
N VAL A 446 -30.48 -35.43 -18.08
CA VAL A 446 -31.91 -35.17 -17.87
C VAL A 446 -32.74 -36.45 -18.06
N ASP A 447 -32.54 -37.17 -19.16
CA ASP A 447 -33.22 -38.44 -19.44
C ASP A 447 -33.02 -39.43 -18.28
N TYR A 448 -31.80 -39.50 -17.73
CA TYR A 448 -31.51 -40.29 -16.54
C TYR A 448 -32.29 -39.81 -15.30
N LEU A 449 -32.29 -38.50 -15.04
CA LEU A 449 -32.98 -37.91 -13.88
C LEU A 449 -34.51 -38.08 -13.96
N GLU A 450 -35.10 -38.02 -15.16
CA GLU A 450 -36.51 -38.30 -15.40
C GLU A 450 -36.87 -39.76 -15.08
N VAL A 451 -36.06 -40.71 -15.54
CA VAL A 451 -36.24 -42.13 -15.20
C VAL A 451 -36.15 -42.35 -13.69
N VAL A 452 -35.24 -41.66 -12.99
CA VAL A 452 -35.14 -41.76 -11.52
C VAL A 452 -36.38 -41.17 -10.84
N LYS A 453 -36.91 -40.05 -11.35
CA LYS A 453 -38.15 -39.44 -10.86
C LYS A 453 -39.36 -40.36 -11.06
N GLU A 454 -39.52 -40.93 -12.25
CA GLU A 454 -40.60 -41.87 -12.56
C GLU A 454 -40.52 -43.13 -11.69
N ARG A 455 -39.31 -43.68 -11.46
CA ARG A 455 -39.11 -44.79 -10.52
C ARG A 455 -39.59 -44.47 -9.11
N LYS A 456 -39.36 -43.24 -8.64
CA LYS A 456 -39.81 -42.77 -7.32
C LYS A 456 -41.33 -42.62 -7.27
N GLU A 457 -41.94 -42.09 -8.33
CA GLU A 457 -43.40 -41.97 -8.48
C GLU A 457 -44.10 -43.34 -8.52
N LEU A 458 -43.47 -44.34 -9.14
CA LEU A 458 -43.93 -45.74 -9.18
C LEU A 458 -43.63 -46.52 -7.88
N GLY A 459 -43.09 -45.88 -6.84
CA GLY A 459 -42.81 -46.50 -5.55
C GLY A 459 -41.68 -47.53 -5.57
N LEU A 460 -40.85 -47.54 -6.62
CA LEU A 460 -39.66 -48.39 -6.70
C LEU A 460 -38.54 -47.80 -5.84
N LYS A 461 -37.64 -48.65 -5.36
CA LYS A 461 -36.43 -48.18 -4.65
C LYS A 461 -35.61 -47.29 -5.60
N ALA A 462 -35.56 -46.00 -5.27
CA ALA A 462 -34.75 -44.97 -5.89
C ALA A 462 -33.97 -44.24 -4.78
N GLN A 463 -32.80 -43.67 -5.09
CA GLN A 463 -32.06 -42.88 -4.11
C GLN A 463 -32.87 -41.63 -3.73
N GLU A 464 -33.04 -41.38 -2.43
CA GLU A 464 -33.92 -40.31 -1.96
C GLU A 464 -33.39 -38.91 -2.28
N ASN A 465 -32.06 -38.74 -2.40
CA ASN A 465 -31.38 -37.49 -2.76
C ASN A 465 -30.34 -37.75 -3.86
N ILE A 466 -30.61 -37.27 -5.08
CA ILE A 466 -29.69 -37.35 -6.21
C ILE A 466 -28.68 -36.20 -6.09
N SER A 467 -27.39 -36.53 -6.19
CA SER A 467 -26.30 -35.55 -6.23
C SER A 467 -25.73 -35.51 -7.64
N VAL A 468 -25.69 -34.33 -8.24
CA VAL A 468 -25.28 -34.11 -9.65
C VAL A 468 -24.15 -33.08 -9.75
N HIS A 469 -23.16 -33.16 -8.85
CA HIS A 469 -21.99 -32.31 -8.95
C HIS A 469 -21.20 -32.61 -10.22
N ALA A 470 -20.70 -31.57 -10.88
CA ALA A 470 -20.14 -31.67 -12.21
C ALA A 470 -18.82 -30.89 -12.36
N THR A 471 -17.95 -31.32 -13.28
CA THR A 471 -16.80 -30.53 -13.71
C THR A 471 -16.99 -30.00 -15.11
N PHE A 472 -16.70 -28.73 -15.33
CA PHE A 472 -16.74 -28.09 -16.64
C PHE A 472 -15.30 -27.88 -17.14
N LEU A 473 -14.92 -28.63 -18.18
CA LEU A 473 -13.55 -28.69 -18.68
C LEU A 473 -13.46 -28.01 -20.04
N GLY A 474 -12.60 -27.01 -20.19
CA GLY A 474 -12.34 -26.40 -21.50
C GLY A 474 -11.71 -25.02 -21.43
N ASN A 475 -11.29 -24.51 -22.59
CA ASN A 475 -10.60 -23.22 -22.71
C ASN A 475 -11.47 -22.00 -22.33
N PRO A 476 -10.90 -20.81 -22.12
CA PRO A 476 -11.67 -19.62 -21.76
C PRO A 476 -12.61 -19.20 -22.88
N GLY A 477 -13.81 -18.73 -22.52
CA GLY A 477 -14.77 -18.21 -23.50
C GLY A 477 -15.55 -19.27 -24.29
N THR A 478 -15.51 -20.54 -23.89
CA THR A 478 -16.32 -21.64 -24.48
C THR A 478 -17.76 -21.70 -23.95
N GLY A 479 -18.17 -20.82 -23.02
CA GLY A 479 -19.56 -20.73 -22.55
C GLY A 479 -19.87 -21.48 -21.24
N LYS A 480 -18.86 -21.95 -20.50
CA LYS A 480 -19.00 -22.65 -19.20
C LYS A 480 -19.97 -21.97 -18.23
N THR A 481 -19.77 -20.69 -17.94
CA THR A 481 -20.62 -19.91 -17.02
C THR A 481 -22.06 -19.78 -17.52
N THR A 482 -22.23 -19.56 -18.83
CA THR A 482 -23.57 -19.47 -19.45
C THR A 482 -24.34 -20.78 -19.30
N VAL A 483 -23.68 -21.92 -19.57
CA VAL A 483 -24.29 -23.24 -19.41
C VAL A 483 -24.57 -23.56 -17.94
N ALA A 484 -23.72 -23.13 -17.00
CA ALA A 484 -23.96 -23.32 -15.57
C ALA A 484 -25.28 -22.66 -15.12
N ARG A 485 -25.59 -21.47 -15.65
CA ARG A 485 -26.87 -20.77 -15.39
C ARG A 485 -28.07 -21.51 -15.96
N LEU A 486 -27.95 -22.07 -17.16
CA LEU A 486 -29.00 -22.89 -17.74
C LEU A 486 -29.20 -24.20 -16.97
N MET A 487 -28.12 -24.83 -16.51
CA MET A 487 -28.17 -26.01 -15.65
C MET A 487 -28.92 -25.73 -14.34
N GLY A 488 -28.70 -24.57 -13.71
CA GLY A 488 -29.47 -24.14 -12.54
C GLY A 488 -30.98 -24.04 -12.82
N LYS A 489 -31.37 -23.44 -13.95
CA LYS A 489 -32.77 -23.38 -14.41
C LYS A 489 -33.36 -24.78 -14.68
N ILE A 490 -32.60 -25.67 -15.33
CA ILE A 490 -33.00 -27.06 -15.59
C ILE A 490 -33.24 -27.79 -14.27
N TYR A 491 -32.31 -27.70 -13.32
CA TYR A 491 -32.46 -28.34 -12.02
C TYR A 491 -33.67 -27.81 -11.23
N LYS A 492 -34.01 -26.52 -11.38
CA LYS A 492 -35.24 -25.95 -10.81
C LYS A 492 -36.50 -26.49 -11.48
N SER A 493 -36.56 -26.49 -12.82
CA SER A 493 -37.75 -26.95 -13.56
C SER A 493 -38.02 -28.44 -13.33
N MET A 494 -36.98 -29.23 -13.09
CA MET A 494 -37.09 -30.65 -12.71
C MET A 494 -37.46 -30.87 -11.24
N GLY A 495 -37.47 -29.81 -10.41
CA GLY A 495 -37.76 -29.89 -8.98
C GLY A 495 -36.62 -30.44 -8.13
N LEU A 496 -35.38 -30.44 -8.65
CA LEU A 496 -34.18 -30.88 -7.92
C LEU A 496 -33.60 -29.77 -7.02
N LEU A 497 -33.78 -28.50 -7.40
CA LEU A 497 -33.38 -27.33 -6.62
C LEU A 497 -34.58 -26.41 -6.39
N SER A 498 -34.65 -25.76 -5.23
CA SER A 498 -35.77 -24.87 -4.88
C SER A 498 -35.73 -23.52 -5.61
N LYS A 499 -34.53 -23.00 -5.92
CA LYS A 499 -34.33 -21.67 -6.53
C LYS A 499 -33.64 -21.72 -7.88
N GLY A 500 -32.60 -22.55 -8.04
CA GLY A 500 -31.88 -22.77 -9.30
C GLY A 500 -31.02 -21.60 -9.79
N GLU A 501 -30.71 -20.63 -8.93
CA GLU A 501 -29.75 -19.56 -9.23
C GLU A 501 -28.32 -20.10 -9.17
N VAL A 502 -27.37 -19.37 -9.76
CA VAL A 502 -25.94 -19.75 -9.73
C VAL A 502 -25.17 -18.74 -8.90
N ILE A 503 -24.42 -19.23 -7.93
CA ILE A 503 -23.48 -18.47 -7.12
C ILE A 503 -22.08 -18.74 -7.66
N GLU A 504 -21.52 -17.74 -8.34
CA GLU A 504 -20.21 -17.82 -8.99
C GLU A 504 -19.12 -17.34 -8.02
N VAL A 505 -18.10 -18.16 -7.80
CA VAL A 505 -17.00 -17.89 -6.85
C VAL A 505 -15.66 -18.32 -7.43
N ASP A 506 -14.58 -17.75 -6.89
CA ASP A 506 -13.19 -18.11 -7.19
C ASP A 506 -12.42 -18.50 -5.91
N ARG A 507 -11.11 -18.79 -6.02
CA ARG A 507 -10.28 -19.11 -4.84
C ARG A 507 -10.31 -18.00 -3.78
N SER A 508 -10.32 -16.73 -4.18
CA SER A 508 -10.30 -15.60 -3.24
C SER A 508 -11.58 -15.52 -2.42
N SER A 509 -12.69 -16.01 -2.99
CA SER A 509 -14.00 -16.05 -2.35
C SER A 509 -14.07 -17.15 -1.29
N LEU A 510 -13.48 -18.32 -1.55
CA LEU A 510 -13.55 -19.48 -0.64
C LEU A 510 -12.47 -19.46 0.45
N VAL A 511 -11.27 -18.97 0.15
CA VAL A 511 -10.11 -19.05 1.05
C VAL A 511 -9.95 -17.76 1.88
N GLY A 512 -9.78 -17.92 3.20
CA GLY A 512 -9.54 -16.84 4.15
C GLY A 512 -8.07 -16.41 4.20
N GLN A 513 -7.81 -15.23 4.78
CA GLN A 513 -6.46 -14.69 4.96
C GLN A 513 -5.85 -15.11 6.30
N TYR A 514 -6.69 -15.55 7.26
CA TYR A 514 -6.29 -15.98 8.59
C TYR A 514 -6.67 -17.45 8.87
N VAL A 515 -5.91 -18.10 9.77
CA VAL A 515 -6.17 -19.47 10.22
C VAL A 515 -7.58 -19.56 10.83
N GLY A 516 -8.43 -20.46 10.30
CA GLY A 516 -9.81 -20.65 10.74
C GLY A 516 -10.86 -19.75 10.07
N GLU A 517 -10.45 -18.74 9.29
CA GLU A 517 -11.37 -17.89 8.53
C GLU A 517 -11.89 -18.59 7.27
N THR A 518 -11.02 -19.35 6.57
CA THR A 518 -11.37 -20.15 5.39
C THR A 518 -12.61 -20.99 5.64
N ALA A 519 -12.68 -21.61 6.83
CA ALA A 519 -13.80 -22.44 7.17
C ALA A 519 -15.12 -21.68 7.18
N GLN A 520 -15.16 -20.53 7.85
CA GLN A 520 -16.35 -19.69 7.94
C GLN A 520 -16.75 -19.11 6.59
N LYS A 521 -15.76 -18.71 5.78
CA LYS A 521 -15.98 -18.07 4.48
C LYS A 521 -16.52 -19.06 3.45
N THR A 522 -15.91 -20.25 3.37
CA THR A 522 -16.40 -21.35 2.53
C THR A 522 -17.79 -21.78 2.96
N ASP A 523 -18.04 -21.90 4.27
CA ASP A 523 -19.32 -22.33 4.80
C ASP A 523 -20.45 -21.33 4.49
N LYS A 524 -20.20 -20.04 4.67
CA LYS A 524 -21.15 -18.98 4.33
C LYS A 524 -21.55 -19.01 2.85
N ILE A 525 -20.57 -19.18 1.95
CA ILE A 525 -20.85 -19.29 0.50
C ILE A 525 -21.70 -20.52 0.20
N ILE A 526 -21.45 -21.64 0.89
CA ILE A 526 -22.26 -22.86 0.74
C ILE A 526 -23.68 -22.65 1.29
N GLU A 527 -23.82 -21.94 2.41
CA GLU A 527 -25.14 -21.56 2.96
C GLU A 527 -25.94 -20.71 1.97
N ASP A 528 -25.29 -19.72 1.34
CA ASP A 528 -25.91 -18.92 0.29
C ASP A 528 -26.31 -19.79 -0.91
N ALA A 529 -25.54 -20.83 -1.21
CA ALA A 529 -25.78 -21.76 -2.32
C ALA A 529 -26.87 -22.80 -2.06
N LEU A 530 -27.46 -22.86 -0.86
CA LEU A 530 -28.57 -23.78 -0.59
C LEU A 530 -29.79 -23.43 -1.44
N GLY A 531 -30.32 -24.44 -2.15
CA GLY A 531 -31.36 -24.31 -3.16
C GLY A 531 -30.86 -23.88 -4.54
N ASN A 532 -29.55 -23.68 -4.69
CA ASN A 532 -28.88 -23.09 -5.84
C ASN A 532 -27.71 -23.97 -6.33
N VAL A 533 -27.04 -23.51 -7.40
CA VAL A 533 -25.80 -24.09 -7.91
C VAL A 533 -24.62 -23.23 -7.46
N LEU A 534 -23.63 -23.84 -6.81
CA LEU A 534 -22.33 -23.23 -6.52
C LEU A 534 -21.37 -23.48 -7.69
N PHE A 535 -21.01 -22.44 -8.43
CA PHE A 535 -20.07 -22.50 -9.53
C PHE A 535 -18.70 -21.98 -9.09
N ILE A 536 -17.68 -22.85 -9.08
CA ILE A 536 -16.31 -22.52 -8.69
C ILE A 536 -15.47 -22.40 -9.97
N ASP A 537 -15.11 -21.16 -10.34
CA ASP A 537 -14.26 -20.90 -11.49
C ASP A 537 -12.77 -21.12 -11.14
N GLU A 538 -12.01 -21.65 -12.10
CA GLU A 538 -10.61 -22.06 -11.94
C GLU A 538 -10.35 -22.90 -10.66
N ALA A 539 -11.19 -23.91 -10.41
CA ALA A 539 -11.17 -24.69 -9.17
C ALA A 539 -9.83 -25.38 -8.86
N TYR A 540 -9.04 -25.71 -9.89
CA TYR A 540 -7.68 -26.26 -9.74
C TYR A 540 -6.74 -25.35 -8.94
N THR A 541 -7.03 -24.05 -8.88
CA THR A 541 -6.24 -23.10 -8.08
C THR A 541 -6.31 -23.38 -6.59
N LEU A 542 -7.30 -24.15 -6.10
CA LEU A 542 -7.42 -24.56 -4.70
C LEU A 542 -6.35 -25.58 -4.26
N VAL A 543 -5.64 -26.21 -5.20
CA VAL A 543 -4.65 -27.27 -4.95
C VAL A 543 -3.23 -26.79 -5.25
N LYS A 544 -2.31 -26.91 -4.29
CA LYS A 544 -0.86 -26.70 -4.47
C LYS A 544 -0.06 -27.94 -4.06
N LYS A 545 0.75 -28.49 -4.97
CA LYS A 545 1.60 -29.66 -4.68
C LYS A 545 2.79 -29.27 -3.79
N GLY A 546 2.85 -29.80 -2.56
CA GLY A 546 4.07 -29.83 -1.73
C GLY A 546 4.12 -29.00 -0.44
N GLN A 547 3.01 -28.40 0.01
CA GLN A 547 2.92 -27.68 1.31
C GLN A 547 1.94 -28.38 2.25
N SER A 548 2.32 -28.60 3.51
CA SER A 548 1.52 -29.35 4.49
C SER A 548 0.46 -28.53 5.24
N ASN A 549 0.36 -27.21 5.02
CA ASN A 549 -0.61 -26.30 5.65
C ASN A 549 -1.21 -25.31 4.62
N ASP A 550 -1.89 -25.80 3.57
CA ASP A 550 -2.59 -24.93 2.60
C ASP A 550 -4.07 -24.75 3.00
N PHE A 551 -4.49 -23.50 3.20
CA PHE A 551 -5.89 -23.11 3.42
C PHE A 551 -6.82 -23.51 2.26
N GLY A 552 -6.27 -23.72 1.04
CA GLY A 552 -7.04 -24.27 -0.08
C GLY A 552 -7.54 -25.68 0.17
N GLN A 553 -6.75 -26.52 0.87
CA GLN A 553 -7.18 -27.87 1.24
C GLN A 553 -8.29 -27.84 2.29
N GLU A 554 -8.24 -26.89 3.23
CA GLU A 554 -9.29 -26.68 4.23
C GLU A 554 -10.63 -26.30 3.56
N ALA A 555 -10.62 -25.45 2.54
CA ALA A 555 -11.82 -25.13 1.76
C ALA A 555 -12.38 -26.37 1.02
N ILE A 556 -11.51 -27.20 0.43
CA ILE A 556 -11.90 -28.46 -0.23
C ILE A 556 -12.55 -29.42 0.77
N ASP A 557 -11.97 -29.58 1.95
CA ASP A 557 -12.45 -30.52 2.96
C ASP A 557 -13.85 -30.12 3.48
N ILE A 558 -14.09 -28.81 3.63
CA ILE A 558 -15.39 -28.27 4.03
C ILE A 558 -16.42 -28.41 2.92
N LEU A 559 -16.03 -28.13 1.67
CA LEU A 559 -16.89 -28.36 0.51
C LEU A 559 -17.32 -29.83 0.43
N LEU A 560 -16.39 -30.77 0.55
CA LEU A 560 -16.67 -32.21 0.53
C LEU A 560 -17.58 -32.65 1.68
N LYS A 561 -17.36 -32.11 2.89
CA LYS A 561 -18.21 -32.35 4.05
C LYS A 561 -19.63 -31.88 3.80
N ARG A 562 -19.82 -30.65 3.32
CA ARG A 562 -21.15 -30.10 3.04
C ARG A 562 -21.84 -30.77 1.87
N MET A 563 -21.11 -31.18 0.84
CA MET A 563 -21.68 -31.99 -0.26
C MET A 563 -22.28 -33.31 0.24
N GLU A 564 -21.77 -33.86 1.35
CA GLU A 564 -22.35 -35.04 2.02
C GLU A 564 -23.51 -34.67 2.95
N ASP A 565 -23.28 -33.74 3.88
CA ASP A 565 -24.25 -33.35 4.92
C ASP A 565 -25.53 -32.73 4.32
N LYS A 566 -25.39 -32.04 3.18
CA LYS A 566 -26.44 -31.26 2.50
C LYS A 566 -26.75 -31.82 1.10
N LYS A 567 -26.64 -33.15 0.96
CA LYS A 567 -26.82 -33.86 -0.31
C LYS A 567 -28.22 -33.60 -0.90
N GLY A 568 -28.25 -33.04 -2.11
CA GLY A 568 -29.49 -32.70 -2.82
C GLY A 568 -30.08 -31.33 -2.47
N GLU A 569 -29.51 -30.61 -1.49
CA GLU A 569 -29.94 -29.24 -1.17
C GLU A 569 -29.25 -28.19 -2.06
N PHE A 570 -28.06 -28.49 -2.59
CA PHE A 570 -27.33 -27.64 -3.55
C PHE A 570 -26.46 -28.50 -4.47
N PHE A 571 -26.07 -27.96 -5.63
CA PHE A 571 -25.15 -28.62 -6.55
C PHE A 571 -23.89 -27.79 -6.77
N VAL A 572 -22.79 -28.46 -7.12
CA VAL A 572 -21.48 -27.82 -7.28
C VAL A 572 -20.99 -28.08 -8.68
N ILE A 573 -20.57 -27.02 -9.37
CA ILE A 573 -19.94 -27.08 -10.68
C ILE A 573 -18.53 -26.51 -10.54
N ALA A 574 -17.50 -27.36 -10.72
CA ALA A 574 -16.10 -26.93 -10.68
C ALA A 574 -15.57 -26.77 -12.11
N ALA A 575 -15.11 -25.57 -12.46
CA ALA A 575 -14.65 -25.25 -13.82
C ALA A 575 -13.14 -25.05 -13.90
N GLY A 576 -12.53 -25.43 -15.03
CA GLY A 576 -11.10 -25.21 -15.25
C GLY A 576 -10.59 -25.82 -16.56
N TYR A 577 -9.26 -25.76 -16.73
CA TYR A 577 -8.58 -26.37 -17.86
C TYR A 577 -8.50 -27.90 -17.70
N PRO A 578 -8.57 -28.68 -18.79
CA PRO A 578 -8.64 -30.14 -18.70
C PRO A 578 -7.49 -30.79 -17.92
N ASP A 579 -6.23 -30.39 -18.16
CA ASP A 579 -5.06 -31.01 -17.54
C ASP A 579 -4.96 -30.62 -16.05
N GLU A 580 -5.17 -29.35 -15.73
CA GLU A 580 -5.10 -28.80 -14.38
C GLU A 580 -6.26 -29.29 -13.50
N MET A 581 -7.43 -29.56 -14.08
CA MET A 581 -8.56 -30.14 -13.34
C MET A 581 -8.36 -31.62 -12.99
N ASN A 582 -7.50 -32.35 -13.70
CA ASN A 582 -7.12 -33.70 -13.27
C ASN A 582 -6.34 -33.63 -11.95
N ASP A 583 -5.41 -32.68 -11.81
CA ASP A 583 -4.69 -32.43 -10.56
C ASP A 583 -5.65 -32.07 -9.41
N PHE A 584 -6.71 -31.30 -9.69
CA PHE A 584 -7.76 -31.00 -8.72
C PHE A 584 -8.49 -32.24 -8.24
N LEU A 585 -8.94 -33.11 -9.16
CA LEU A 585 -9.69 -34.31 -8.83
C LEU A 585 -8.82 -35.37 -8.11
N GLU A 586 -7.52 -35.39 -8.39
CA GLU A 586 -6.55 -36.28 -7.74
C GLU A 586 -6.11 -35.80 -6.36
N ALA A 587 -6.32 -34.51 -6.03
CA ALA A 587 -5.90 -33.93 -4.75
C ALA A 587 -6.58 -34.59 -3.54
N ASN A 588 -7.84 -35.02 -3.68
CA ASN A 588 -8.57 -35.73 -2.65
C ASN A 588 -9.46 -36.81 -3.27
N PRO A 589 -9.36 -38.09 -2.85
CA PRO A 589 -10.24 -39.17 -3.34
C PRO A 589 -11.74 -38.85 -3.23
N GLY A 590 -12.13 -38.02 -2.26
CA GLY A 590 -13.49 -37.54 -2.06
C GLY A 590 -14.02 -36.71 -3.23
N LEU A 591 -13.17 -35.92 -3.91
CA LEU A 591 -13.55 -35.13 -5.09
C LEU A 591 -13.91 -36.04 -6.26
N LYS A 592 -13.03 -37.01 -6.57
CA LYS A 592 -13.27 -37.98 -7.64
C LYS A 592 -14.54 -38.80 -7.45
N SER A 593 -14.93 -39.08 -6.20
CA SER A 593 -16.15 -39.83 -5.88
C SER A 593 -17.44 -39.01 -6.03
N ARG A 594 -17.38 -37.68 -5.84
CA ARG A 594 -18.56 -36.81 -5.82
C ARG A 594 -18.80 -36.04 -7.13
N PHE A 595 -17.73 -35.74 -7.87
CA PHE A 595 -17.79 -35.12 -9.18
C PHE A 595 -17.83 -36.21 -10.27
N THR A 596 -18.99 -36.81 -10.49
CA THR A 596 -19.17 -37.93 -11.41
C THR A 596 -19.57 -37.52 -12.83
N HIS A 597 -19.92 -36.25 -13.04
CA HIS A 597 -20.33 -35.73 -14.33
C HIS A 597 -19.27 -34.77 -14.88
N HIS A 598 -18.74 -35.07 -16.06
CA HIS A 598 -17.71 -34.27 -16.70
C HIS A 598 -18.22 -33.74 -18.04
N PHE A 599 -18.29 -32.42 -18.18
CA PHE A 599 -18.73 -31.75 -19.40
C PHE A 599 -17.53 -31.13 -20.10
N MET A 600 -17.27 -31.59 -21.33
CA MET A 600 -16.19 -31.10 -22.18
C MET A 600 -16.69 -29.97 -23.07
N PHE A 601 -16.14 -28.77 -22.87
CA PHE A 601 -16.42 -27.58 -23.66
C PHE A 601 -15.34 -27.41 -24.72
N GLU A 602 -15.65 -27.85 -25.93
CA GLU A 602 -14.76 -27.75 -27.08
C GLU A 602 -14.62 -26.29 -27.56
N ASP A 603 -13.50 -26.00 -28.23
CA ASP A 603 -13.29 -24.70 -28.87
C ASP A 603 -14.28 -24.50 -30.02
N TYR A 604 -14.82 -23.29 -30.16
CA TYR A 604 -15.71 -22.96 -31.26
C TYR A 604 -14.97 -23.07 -32.60
N THR A 605 -15.56 -23.80 -33.52
CA THR A 605 -15.11 -23.91 -34.91
C THR A 605 -15.25 -22.56 -35.64
N PRO A 606 -14.52 -22.33 -36.74
CA PRO A 606 -14.63 -21.08 -37.50
C PRO A 606 -16.07 -20.74 -37.93
N ASP A 607 -16.86 -21.75 -38.29
CA ASP A 607 -18.26 -21.56 -38.66
C ASP A 607 -19.12 -21.14 -37.47
N GLU A 608 -18.91 -21.74 -36.30
CA GLU A 608 -19.58 -21.34 -35.05
C GLU A 608 -19.15 -19.94 -34.60
N MET A 609 -17.87 -19.60 -34.72
CA MET A 609 -17.36 -18.25 -34.45
C MET A 609 -18.04 -17.21 -35.36
N MET A 610 -18.24 -17.53 -36.65
CA MET A 610 -18.96 -16.68 -37.58
C MET A 610 -20.45 -16.55 -37.22
N GLN A 611 -21.10 -17.63 -36.82
CA GLN A 611 -22.49 -17.58 -36.34
C GLN A 611 -22.62 -16.69 -35.10
N ILE A 612 -21.68 -16.76 -34.16
CA ILE A 612 -21.66 -15.91 -32.97
C ILE A 612 -21.50 -14.44 -33.39
N PHE A 613 -20.61 -14.15 -34.32
CA PHE A 613 -20.41 -12.80 -34.86
C PHE A 613 -21.68 -12.28 -35.54
N ARG A 614 -22.36 -13.10 -36.35
CA ARG A 614 -23.64 -12.76 -37.00
C ARG A 614 -24.73 -12.42 -36.00
N LYS A 615 -24.79 -13.16 -34.88
CA LYS A 615 -25.74 -12.87 -33.81
C LYS A 615 -25.46 -11.50 -33.18
N MET A 616 -24.20 -11.20 -32.88
CA MET A 616 -23.79 -9.92 -32.30
C MET A 616 -24.07 -8.72 -33.21
N ILE A 617 -23.80 -8.82 -34.52
CA ILE A 617 -24.13 -7.73 -35.46
C ILE A 617 -25.66 -7.52 -35.54
N ALA A 618 -26.46 -8.58 -35.47
CA ALA A 618 -27.92 -8.48 -35.53
C ALA A 618 -28.50 -7.86 -34.24
N ASP A 619 -27.99 -8.23 -33.08
CA ASP A 619 -28.43 -7.71 -31.77
C ASP A 619 -28.15 -6.19 -31.62
N GLU A 620 -27.19 -5.64 -32.37
CA GLU A 620 -26.77 -4.23 -32.31
C GLU A 620 -27.01 -3.44 -33.63
N ASP A 621 -27.91 -3.91 -34.50
CA ASP A 621 -28.28 -3.25 -35.77
C ASP A 621 -27.11 -3.00 -36.77
N TYR A 622 -26.04 -3.79 -36.68
CA TYR A 622 -24.94 -3.80 -37.65
C TYR A 622 -25.17 -4.78 -38.81
N ARG A 623 -24.55 -4.48 -39.95
CA ARG A 623 -24.54 -5.34 -41.15
C ARG A 623 -23.11 -5.61 -41.57
N ILE A 624 -22.86 -6.72 -42.26
CA ILE A 624 -21.56 -7.07 -42.84
C ILE A 624 -21.70 -7.28 -44.34
N THR A 625 -20.73 -6.81 -45.14
CA THR A 625 -20.71 -7.08 -46.59
C THR A 625 -20.23 -8.51 -46.89
N GLU A 626 -20.67 -9.10 -48.01
CA GLU A 626 -20.29 -10.49 -48.37
C GLU A 626 -18.76 -10.67 -48.48
N GLU A 627 -18.05 -9.66 -48.97
CA GLU A 627 -16.59 -9.66 -49.05
C GLU A 627 -15.95 -9.69 -47.65
N ALA A 628 -16.45 -8.86 -46.72
CA ALA A 628 -15.97 -8.76 -45.36
C ALA A 628 -16.18 -10.06 -44.58
N GLU A 629 -17.35 -10.67 -44.79
CA GLU A 629 -17.72 -11.94 -44.21
C GLU A 629 -16.79 -13.07 -44.69
N THR A 630 -16.48 -13.09 -45.98
CA THR A 630 -15.53 -14.06 -46.55
C THR A 630 -14.12 -13.91 -45.94
N ASP A 631 -13.66 -12.68 -45.73
CA ASP A 631 -12.35 -12.42 -45.13
C ASP A 631 -12.31 -12.74 -43.63
N LEU A 632 -13.40 -12.47 -42.92
CA LEU A 632 -13.55 -12.81 -41.50
C LEU A 632 -13.58 -14.33 -41.30
N GLN A 633 -14.24 -15.07 -42.19
CA GLN A 633 -14.26 -16.54 -42.17
C GLN A 633 -12.85 -17.13 -42.34
N LYS A 634 -12.05 -16.58 -43.28
CA LYS A 634 -10.65 -16.97 -43.46
C LYS A 634 -9.83 -16.64 -42.21
N ALA A 635 -10.08 -15.51 -41.58
CA ALA A 635 -9.38 -15.08 -40.37
C ALA A 635 -9.67 -16.00 -39.17
N PHE A 636 -10.94 -16.33 -38.91
CA PHE A 636 -11.31 -17.32 -37.89
C PHE A 636 -10.72 -18.70 -38.18
N THR A 637 -10.67 -19.12 -39.45
CA THR A 637 -10.03 -20.38 -39.84
C THR A 637 -8.54 -20.40 -39.49
N ARG A 638 -7.82 -19.28 -39.69
CA ARG A 638 -6.40 -19.17 -39.30
C ARG A 638 -6.23 -19.23 -37.79
N LEU A 639 -7.02 -18.46 -37.05
CA LEU A 639 -6.98 -18.44 -35.58
C LEU A 639 -7.26 -19.81 -34.97
N TYR A 640 -8.25 -20.53 -35.51
CA TYR A 640 -8.58 -21.88 -35.05
C TYR A 640 -7.47 -22.89 -35.33
N ARG A 641 -6.75 -22.76 -36.46
CA ARG A 641 -5.60 -23.64 -36.78
C ARG A 641 -4.38 -23.38 -35.90
N SER A 642 -4.19 -22.15 -35.44
CA SER A 642 -3.09 -21.75 -34.56
C SER A 642 -3.46 -21.75 -33.08
N ARG A 643 -4.59 -22.38 -32.70
CA ARG A 643 -5.09 -22.35 -31.32
C ARG A 643 -4.20 -23.15 -30.38
N ASP A 644 -4.10 -22.68 -29.15
CA ASP A 644 -3.45 -23.35 -28.03
C ASP A 644 -4.40 -23.44 -26.83
N LYS A 645 -3.88 -23.84 -25.67
CA LYS A 645 -4.66 -23.95 -24.42
C LYS A 645 -5.23 -22.62 -23.89
N ASN A 646 -4.83 -21.49 -24.47
CA ASN A 646 -5.28 -20.15 -24.08
C ASN A 646 -6.25 -19.54 -25.11
N PHE A 647 -6.77 -20.34 -26.05
CA PHE A 647 -7.66 -19.85 -27.09
C PHE A 647 -8.96 -19.25 -26.51
N GLY A 648 -9.20 -17.97 -26.82
CA GLY A 648 -10.25 -17.17 -26.16
C GLY A 648 -11.69 -17.38 -26.66
N ASN A 649 -11.93 -18.21 -27.68
CA ASN A 649 -13.27 -18.61 -28.14
C ASN A 649 -14.24 -17.42 -28.34
N ALA A 650 -15.45 -17.44 -27.76
CA ALA A 650 -16.43 -16.36 -27.92
C ALA A 650 -15.93 -15.00 -27.40
N ARG A 651 -14.97 -14.97 -26.46
CA ARG A 651 -14.30 -13.73 -26.05
C ARG A 651 -13.49 -13.14 -27.20
N THR A 652 -12.82 -13.98 -28.00
CA THR A 652 -12.12 -13.57 -29.22
C THR A 652 -13.11 -13.02 -30.25
N VAL A 653 -14.25 -13.67 -30.46
CA VAL A 653 -15.27 -13.21 -31.41
C VAL A 653 -15.83 -11.85 -30.99
N ARG A 654 -16.20 -11.69 -29.71
CA ARG A 654 -16.66 -10.40 -29.16
C ARG A 654 -15.63 -9.30 -29.35
N LYS A 655 -14.35 -9.58 -29.09
CA LYS A 655 -13.27 -8.63 -29.31
C LYS A 655 -13.18 -8.21 -30.77
N VAL A 656 -13.24 -9.16 -31.71
CA VAL A 656 -13.23 -8.88 -33.15
C VAL A 656 -14.43 -8.02 -33.56
N PHE A 657 -15.60 -8.23 -32.96
CA PHE A 657 -16.78 -7.40 -33.20
C PHE A 657 -16.62 -5.98 -32.68
N GLU A 658 -16.12 -5.80 -31.45
CA GLU A 658 -15.81 -4.46 -30.91
C GLU A 658 -14.74 -3.74 -31.75
N ASP A 659 -13.70 -4.44 -32.19
CA ASP A 659 -12.69 -3.90 -33.08
C ASP A 659 -13.31 -3.48 -34.44
N ALA A 660 -14.24 -4.27 -34.98
CA ALA A 660 -14.98 -3.91 -36.19
C ALA A 660 -15.84 -2.66 -36.02
N LYS A 661 -16.55 -2.51 -34.89
CA LYS A 661 -17.32 -1.29 -34.57
C LYS A 661 -16.42 -0.06 -34.52
N MET A 662 -15.22 -0.20 -33.94
CA MET A 662 -14.23 0.88 -33.89
C MET A 662 -13.75 1.27 -35.29
N GLN A 663 -13.53 0.30 -36.18
CA GLN A 663 -13.08 0.57 -37.55
C GLN A 663 -14.17 1.20 -38.41
N VAL A 664 -15.42 0.73 -38.30
CA VAL A 664 -16.58 1.40 -38.92
C VAL A 664 -16.68 2.85 -38.47
N SER A 665 -16.52 3.11 -37.17
CA SER A 665 -16.58 4.48 -36.61
C SER A 665 -15.46 5.38 -37.15
N ARG A 666 -14.23 4.85 -37.27
CA ARG A 666 -13.08 5.58 -37.84
C ARG A 666 -13.28 5.87 -39.32
N ARG A 667 -13.74 4.88 -40.10
CA ARG A 667 -14.05 5.03 -41.53
C ARG A 667 -15.17 6.06 -41.72
N TYR A 668 -16.21 6.02 -40.89
CA TYR A 668 -17.32 6.98 -40.92
C TYR A 668 -16.89 8.42 -40.61
N LEU A 669 -16.01 8.64 -39.64
CA LEU A 669 -15.54 10.00 -39.30
C LEU A 669 -14.68 10.64 -40.41
N LYS A 670 -13.99 9.84 -41.23
CA LYS A 670 -13.23 10.32 -42.39
C LYS A 670 -14.11 10.80 -43.55
N LEU A 671 -15.39 10.44 -43.56
CA LEU A 671 -16.34 10.87 -44.59
C LEU A 671 -16.73 12.34 -44.40
N THR A 672 -17.00 13.02 -45.52
CA THR A 672 -17.56 14.38 -45.52
C THR A 672 -18.94 14.37 -44.85
N LYS A 673 -19.40 15.52 -44.32
CA LYS A 673 -20.72 15.60 -43.67
C LYS A 673 -21.89 15.15 -44.58
N ILE A 674 -21.74 15.28 -45.90
CA ILE A 674 -22.74 14.89 -46.89
C ILE A 674 -22.76 13.35 -47.08
N ASP A 675 -21.60 12.70 -46.95
CA ASP A 675 -21.45 11.25 -47.14
C ASP A 675 -21.75 10.41 -45.89
N ARG A 676 -22.04 11.06 -44.77
CA ARG A 676 -22.33 10.44 -43.47
C ARG A 676 -23.79 9.97 -43.40
N THR A 677 -24.03 8.72 -43.79
CA THR A 677 -25.36 8.09 -43.78
C THR A 677 -25.49 7.00 -42.72
N LYS A 678 -26.73 6.71 -42.28
CA LYS A 678 -27.03 5.60 -41.35
C LYS A 678 -26.48 4.26 -41.85
N GLU A 679 -26.57 4.02 -43.16
CA GLU A 679 -26.08 2.81 -43.82
C GLU A 679 -24.56 2.66 -43.66
N LYS A 680 -23.78 3.73 -43.87
CA LYS A 680 -22.31 3.68 -43.71
C LYS A 680 -21.87 3.60 -42.24
N LEU A 681 -22.69 4.05 -41.29
CA LEU A 681 -22.40 3.96 -39.86
C LEU A 681 -22.64 2.55 -39.29
N THR A 682 -23.45 1.73 -39.98
CA THR A 682 -23.89 0.40 -39.51
C THR A 682 -23.31 -0.76 -40.34
N THR A 683 -22.63 -0.48 -41.46
CA THR A 683 -22.13 -1.54 -42.36
C THR A 683 -20.63 -1.78 -42.19
N ILE A 684 -20.26 -2.96 -41.71
CA ILE A 684 -18.89 -3.51 -41.64
C ILE A 684 -18.47 -4.00 -43.04
N SER A 685 -17.35 -3.49 -43.52
CA SER A 685 -16.80 -3.76 -44.86
C SER A 685 -15.51 -4.59 -44.82
N SER A 686 -15.06 -5.07 -45.98
CA SER A 686 -13.84 -5.89 -46.07
C SER A 686 -12.61 -5.09 -45.62
N GLU A 687 -12.56 -3.78 -45.87
CA GLU A 687 -11.49 -2.90 -45.35
C GLU A 687 -11.43 -2.92 -43.81
N ASP A 688 -12.57 -2.91 -43.12
CA ASP A 688 -12.61 -2.95 -41.66
C ASP A 688 -12.07 -4.29 -41.13
N ILE A 689 -12.50 -5.41 -41.72
CA ILE A 689 -12.05 -6.75 -41.34
C ILE A 689 -10.57 -6.96 -41.68
N LEU A 690 -10.15 -6.55 -42.88
CA LEU A 690 -8.75 -6.59 -43.27
C LEU A 690 -7.92 -5.72 -42.36
N GLU A 691 -8.36 -4.56 -41.88
CA GLU A 691 -7.62 -3.79 -40.86
C GLU A 691 -7.48 -4.56 -39.53
N ILE A 692 -8.52 -5.27 -39.08
CA ILE A 692 -8.48 -6.08 -37.84
C ILE A 692 -7.47 -7.23 -37.95
N PHE A 693 -7.41 -7.90 -39.11
CA PHE A 693 -6.60 -9.13 -39.27
C PHE A 693 -5.30 -8.95 -40.06
N SER A 694 -5.13 -7.87 -40.82
CA SER A 694 -3.82 -7.37 -41.23
C SER A 694 -3.03 -6.87 -40.01
N ALA A 695 -3.74 -6.40 -38.97
CA ALA A 695 -3.18 -6.19 -37.64
C ALA A 695 -2.79 -7.50 -36.91
N GLY A 696 -3.15 -8.67 -37.44
CA GLY A 696 -2.72 -10.00 -36.96
C GLY A 696 -1.39 -10.49 -37.52
N SER A 697 -0.79 -9.78 -38.48
CA SER A 697 0.61 -9.98 -38.91
C SER A 697 1.45 -8.70 -38.77
N ALA A 698 0.83 -7.56 -38.44
CA ALA A 698 1.51 -6.38 -37.95
C ALA A 698 0.54 -5.59 -37.07
N LYS A 699 0.53 -5.83 -35.75
CA LYS A 699 -0.13 -4.93 -34.78
C LYS A 699 0.23 -3.49 -35.17
N LYS A 700 -0.67 -2.70 -35.77
CA LYS A 700 -0.47 -1.25 -35.74
C LYS A 700 -0.86 -0.81 -34.34
N SER A 701 0.14 -0.89 -33.47
CA SER A 701 0.28 0.02 -32.34
C SER A 701 -0.09 1.42 -32.81
N TYR A 702 -0.70 2.20 -31.93
CA TYR A 702 -0.80 3.64 -32.10
C TYR A 702 0.62 4.17 -32.34
N GLN A 703 1.03 4.35 -33.60
CA GLN A 703 2.32 4.96 -33.89
C GLN A 703 2.15 6.43 -33.57
N ALA A 704 2.57 6.81 -32.37
CA ALA A 704 2.83 8.22 -32.10
C ALA A 704 3.74 8.74 -33.24
N PRO A 705 3.44 9.92 -33.81
CA PRO A 705 4.28 10.51 -34.84
C PRO A 705 5.73 10.58 -34.33
N LEU A 706 6.70 10.29 -35.21
CA LEU A 706 8.12 10.41 -34.88
C LEU A 706 8.35 11.86 -34.45
N ASN A 707 8.64 12.06 -33.18
CA ASN A 707 8.94 13.39 -32.70
C ASN A 707 10.45 13.59 -32.82
N GLU A 708 10.90 14.03 -34.01
CA GLU A 708 12.33 14.24 -34.27
C GLU A 708 12.94 15.29 -33.35
N GLU A 709 12.15 16.28 -32.92
CA GLU A 709 12.57 17.30 -31.96
C GLU A 709 12.83 16.68 -30.59
N GLN A 710 11.86 15.95 -30.02
CA GLN A 710 12.04 15.25 -28.73
C GLN A 710 13.13 14.19 -28.79
N LEU A 711 13.29 13.49 -29.93
CA LEU A 711 14.37 12.52 -30.11
C LEU A 711 15.74 13.23 -30.10
N SER A 712 15.85 14.37 -30.77
CA SER A 712 17.07 15.20 -30.78
C SER A 712 17.40 15.75 -29.40
N GLU A 713 16.40 16.23 -28.66
CA GLU A 713 16.55 16.68 -27.26
C GLU A 713 17.04 15.56 -26.35
N ALA A 714 16.40 14.38 -26.40
CA ALA A 714 16.79 13.23 -25.59
C ALA A 714 18.19 12.72 -25.96
N MET A 715 18.55 12.73 -27.25
CA MET A 715 19.92 12.41 -27.69
C MET A 715 20.94 13.46 -27.26
N THR A 716 20.57 14.73 -27.23
CA THR A 716 21.43 15.81 -26.70
C THR A 716 21.65 15.61 -25.20
N GLU A 717 20.60 15.25 -24.45
CA GLU A 717 20.70 14.90 -23.04
C GLU A 717 21.62 13.70 -22.81
N LEU A 718 21.47 12.63 -23.60
CA LEU A 718 22.34 11.44 -23.54
C LEU A 718 23.80 11.76 -23.87
N ASN A 719 24.05 12.51 -24.94
CA ASN A 719 25.39 12.89 -25.39
C ASN A 719 26.07 13.83 -24.39
N ARG A 720 25.29 14.65 -23.68
CA ARG A 720 25.78 15.49 -22.60
C ARG A 720 26.28 14.66 -21.42
N LEU A 721 25.77 13.47 -21.15
CA LEU A 721 26.29 12.61 -20.07
C LEU A 721 27.75 12.23 -20.36
N THR A 722 28.59 12.28 -19.32
CA THR A 722 30.00 11.88 -19.42
C THR A 722 30.11 10.38 -19.66
N GLY A 723 31.06 9.95 -20.49
CA GLY A 723 31.32 8.53 -20.78
C GLY A 723 30.16 7.79 -21.43
N LEU A 724 29.88 6.57 -20.95
CA LEU A 724 28.78 5.71 -21.42
C LEU A 724 28.90 5.32 -22.91
N SER A 725 30.12 5.13 -23.39
CA SER A 725 30.42 4.86 -24.81
C SER A 725 29.70 3.63 -25.36
N SER A 726 29.63 2.55 -24.59
CA SER A 726 28.87 1.33 -24.90
C SER A 726 27.37 1.63 -25.04
N VAL A 727 26.78 2.23 -24.01
CA VAL A 727 25.34 2.57 -23.95
C VAL A 727 24.95 3.52 -25.07
N LYS A 728 25.75 4.56 -25.34
CA LYS A 728 25.51 5.51 -26.44
C LYS A 728 25.51 4.81 -27.80
N ARG A 729 26.39 3.83 -28.01
CA ARG A 729 26.43 3.01 -29.22
C ARG A 729 25.18 2.14 -29.33
N ASP A 730 24.80 1.45 -28.26
CA ASP A 730 23.63 0.56 -28.22
C ASP A 730 22.32 1.34 -28.47
N VAL A 731 22.20 2.56 -27.90
CA VAL A 731 21.07 3.46 -28.15
C VAL A 731 21.08 3.96 -29.61
N ALA A 732 22.23 4.32 -30.16
CA ALA A 732 22.33 4.73 -31.56
C ALA A 732 21.95 3.59 -32.53
N GLU A 733 22.38 2.36 -32.26
CA GLU A 733 21.97 1.17 -33.02
C GLU A 733 20.47 0.91 -32.89
N MET A 734 19.92 1.03 -31.68
CA MET A 734 18.49 0.94 -31.42
C MET A 734 17.69 1.94 -32.25
N ILE A 735 18.11 3.21 -32.28
CA ILE A 735 17.46 4.28 -33.05
C ILE A 735 17.54 3.97 -34.55
N LYS A 736 18.70 3.52 -35.05
CA LYS A 736 18.86 3.13 -36.46
C LYS A 736 17.92 1.99 -36.84
N LEU A 737 17.86 0.95 -36.02
CA LEU A 737 16.94 -0.18 -36.24
C LEU A 737 15.48 0.24 -36.14
N ALA A 738 15.14 1.13 -35.20
CA ALA A 738 13.78 1.63 -35.05
C ALA A 738 13.36 2.47 -36.27
N LYS A 739 14.24 3.36 -36.77
CA LYS A 739 13.99 4.09 -38.01
C LYS A 739 13.85 3.15 -39.21
N PHE A 740 14.74 2.17 -39.35
CA PHE A 740 14.66 1.17 -40.42
C PHE A 740 13.35 0.35 -40.38
N TYR A 741 12.95 -0.18 -39.23
CA TYR A 741 11.71 -0.93 -39.08
C TYR A 741 10.48 -0.07 -39.32
N ARG A 742 10.54 1.20 -38.91
CA ARG A 742 9.47 2.18 -39.17
C ARG A 742 9.34 2.49 -40.66
N GLU A 743 10.45 2.74 -41.35
CA GLU A 743 10.50 2.98 -42.80
C GLU A 743 10.05 1.73 -43.59
N SER A 744 10.33 0.55 -43.05
CA SER A 744 9.86 -0.74 -43.57
C SER A 744 8.39 -1.05 -43.24
N GLY A 745 7.69 -0.16 -42.53
CA GLY A 745 6.29 -0.32 -42.14
C GLY A 745 6.03 -1.38 -41.06
N GLU A 746 7.07 -1.83 -40.36
CA GLU A 746 6.95 -2.81 -39.28
C GLU A 746 6.49 -2.18 -37.96
N ASP A 747 5.86 -2.98 -37.11
CA ASP A 747 5.42 -2.56 -35.78
C ASP A 747 6.59 -2.45 -34.80
N LEU A 748 6.96 -1.21 -34.46
CA LEU A 748 7.98 -0.91 -33.48
C LEU A 748 7.64 -1.45 -32.08
N GLY A 749 6.37 -1.44 -31.69
CA GLY A 749 5.93 -1.95 -30.39
C GLY A 749 6.25 -3.43 -30.23
N ASN A 750 6.00 -4.23 -31.26
CA ASN A 750 6.39 -5.65 -31.27
C ASN A 750 7.91 -5.86 -31.41
N LYS A 751 8.57 -5.13 -32.32
CA LYS A 751 10.00 -5.31 -32.61
C LYS A 751 10.90 -4.88 -31.44
N PHE A 752 10.42 -3.95 -30.61
CA PHE A 752 11.09 -3.48 -29.40
C PHE A 752 10.32 -3.84 -28.12
N SER A 753 9.53 -4.93 -28.15
CA SER A 753 8.77 -5.43 -26.99
C SER A 753 9.62 -6.07 -25.89
N SER A 754 10.93 -6.25 -26.12
CA SER A 754 11.84 -6.84 -25.16
C SER A 754 12.08 -5.93 -23.96
N HIS A 755 12.01 -6.51 -22.76
CA HIS A 755 12.40 -5.83 -21.54
C HIS A 755 13.93 -5.72 -21.46
N ILE A 756 14.40 -4.72 -20.71
CA ILE A 756 15.78 -4.27 -20.73
C ILE A 756 16.47 -4.59 -19.40
N LEU A 757 17.71 -5.04 -19.47
CA LEU A 757 18.56 -5.30 -18.33
C LEU A 757 19.70 -4.27 -18.28
N PHE A 758 19.83 -3.55 -17.17
CA PHE A 758 20.93 -2.63 -16.92
C PHE A 758 21.93 -3.25 -15.94
N LEU A 759 23.13 -3.53 -16.43
CA LEU A 759 24.21 -4.14 -15.66
C LEU A 759 25.31 -3.13 -15.38
N GLY A 760 25.73 -2.98 -14.13
CA GLY A 760 26.92 -2.21 -13.78
C GLY A 760 26.96 -1.76 -12.33
N ASN A 761 28.11 -1.25 -11.89
CA ASN A 761 28.37 -0.84 -10.52
C ASN A 761 27.52 0.39 -10.07
N PRO A 762 27.40 0.68 -8.76
CA PRO A 762 26.64 1.84 -8.28
C PRO A 762 27.15 3.15 -8.87
N GLY A 763 26.25 4.11 -9.11
CA GLY A 763 26.66 5.46 -9.53
C GLY A 763 27.13 5.60 -10.97
N THR A 764 26.96 4.60 -11.83
CA THR A 764 27.27 4.67 -13.28
C THR A 764 26.20 5.36 -14.13
N GLY A 765 25.11 5.86 -13.52
CA GLY A 765 24.07 6.62 -14.23
C GLY A 765 22.88 5.81 -14.76
N LYS A 766 22.69 4.56 -14.31
CA LYS A 766 21.58 3.67 -14.71
C LYS A 766 20.19 4.34 -14.67
N THR A 767 19.80 4.93 -13.54
CA THR A 767 18.50 5.60 -13.38
C THR A 767 18.34 6.80 -14.32
N THR A 768 19.40 7.60 -14.50
CA THR A 768 19.40 8.75 -15.40
C THR A 768 19.22 8.31 -16.86
N VAL A 769 19.94 7.28 -17.28
CA VAL A 769 19.80 6.72 -18.64
C VAL A 769 18.44 6.08 -18.85
N ALA A 770 17.87 5.40 -17.85
CA ALA A 770 16.52 4.81 -17.96
C ALA A 770 15.46 5.86 -18.31
N ARG A 771 15.58 7.06 -17.72
CA ARG A 771 14.68 8.19 -18.00
C ARG A 771 14.84 8.71 -19.43
N ILE A 772 16.08 8.83 -19.90
CA ILE A 772 16.38 9.26 -21.26
C ILE A 772 15.92 8.21 -22.27
N ILE A 773 16.15 6.92 -22.01
CA ILE A 773 15.65 5.83 -22.85
C ILE A 773 14.13 5.86 -22.93
N SER A 774 13.40 6.09 -21.82
CA SER A 774 11.93 6.22 -21.87
C SER A 774 11.48 7.36 -22.81
N LYS A 775 12.15 8.54 -22.75
CA LYS A 775 11.91 9.65 -23.70
C LYS A 775 12.20 9.24 -25.15
N ILE A 776 13.31 8.55 -25.39
CA ILE A 776 13.69 8.07 -26.73
C ILE A 776 12.65 7.09 -27.27
N TYR A 777 12.19 6.14 -26.47
CA TYR A 777 11.16 5.17 -26.86
C TYR A 777 9.84 5.86 -27.21
N SER A 778 9.47 6.90 -26.46
CA SER A 778 8.29 7.70 -26.78
C SER A 778 8.46 8.53 -28.05
N ALA A 779 9.60 9.20 -28.21
CA ALA A 779 9.90 10.00 -29.39
C ALA A 779 9.95 9.17 -30.68
N LEU A 780 10.44 7.92 -30.59
CA LEU A 780 10.44 6.94 -31.69
C LEU A 780 9.05 6.37 -32.00
N GLY A 781 8.07 6.59 -31.13
CA GLY A 781 6.73 6.00 -31.23
C GLY A 781 6.67 4.52 -30.87
N ILE A 782 7.66 4.01 -30.12
CA ILE A 782 7.62 2.65 -29.56
C ILE A 782 6.65 2.58 -28.37
N LEU A 783 6.61 3.65 -27.56
CA LEU A 783 5.70 3.81 -26.43
C LEU A 783 4.89 5.11 -26.58
N PRO A 784 3.61 5.16 -26.16
CA PRO A 784 2.79 6.35 -26.30
C PRO A 784 3.20 7.50 -25.34
N ALA A 785 3.91 7.22 -24.25
CA ALA A 785 4.38 8.21 -23.28
C ALA A 785 5.82 7.95 -22.81
N GLY A 786 6.61 9.01 -22.62
CA GLY A 786 8.00 8.93 -22.14
C GLY A 786 8.13 8.87 -20.61
N GLN A 787 7.06 8.50 -19.90
CA GLN A 787 7.05 8.47 -18.44
C GLN A 787 7.91 7.33 -17.89
N LEU A 788 8.57 7.56 -16.76
CA LEU A 788 9.37 6.57 -16.04
C LEU A 788 8.80 6.43 -14.62
N ILE A 789 8.36 5.22 -14.27
CA ILE A 789 7.97 4.87 -12.91
C ILE A 789 9.14 4.11 -12.28
N GLU A 790 9.77 4.70 -11.27
CA GLU A 790 10.91 4.11 -10.57
C GLU A 790 10.43 3.37 -9.30
N THR A 791 10.97 2.19 -9.05
CA THR A 791 10.67 1.36 -7.88
C THR A 791 11.85 0.46 -7.50
N ASP A 792 11.81 -0.11 -6.31
CA ASP A 792 12.75 -1.10 -5.79
C ASP A 792 11.98 -2.24 -5.12
N ARG A 793 12.66 -3.15 -4.40
CA ARG A 793 11.99 -4.22 -3.65
C ARG A 793 10.96 -3.69 -2.65
N GLN A 794 11.24 -2.60 -1.93
CA GLN A 794 10.28 -2.06 -0.94
C GLN A 794 9.05 -1.49 -1.62
N GLY A 795 9.22 -0.90 -2.80
CA GLY A 795 8.12 -0.40 -3.62
C GLY A 795 7.24 -1.52 -4.18
N MET A 796 7.83 -2.65 -4.59
CA MET A 796 7.09 -3.76 -5.21
C MET A 796 6.52 -4.77 -4.22
N VAL A 797 7.23 -5.04 -3.12
CA VAL A 797 6.89 -6.07 -2.14
C VAL A 797 6.17 -5.45 -0.95
N ALA A 798 5.08 -6.08 -0.51
CA ALA A 798 4.33 -5.68 0.68
C ALA A 798 4.82 -6.44 1.92
N VAL A 799 4.49 -5.92 3.11
CA VAL A 799 4.87 -6.53 4.40
C VAL A 799 3.91 -7.66 4.79
N HIS A 800 2.68 -7.65 4.25
CA HIS A 800 1.63 -8.63 4.55
C HIS A 800 1.35 -9.57 3.37
N VAL A 801 0.93 -10.80 3.68
CA VAL A 801 0.66 -11.88 2.71
C VAL A 801 -0.51 -11.49 1.79
N GLY A 802 -0.31 -11.54 0.47
CA GLY A 802 -1.34 -11.26 -0.56
C GLY A 802 -1.44 -9.80 -1.03
N GLU A 803 -0.76 -8.86 -0.37
CA GLU A 803 -0.74 -7.45 -0.79
C GLU A 803 0.31 -7.17 -1.89
N THR A 804 1.33 -8.01 -2.01
CA THR A 804 2.45 -7.82 -2.96
C THR A 804 1.96 -7.84 -4.41
N ALA A 805 1.02 -8.72 -4.75
CA ALA A 805 0.44 -8.77 -6.09
C ALA A 805 -0.30 -7.48 -6.46
N GLN A 806 -1.05 -6.90 -5.53
CA GLN A 806 -1.78 -5.65 -5.76
C GLN A 806 -0.83 -4.46 -5.91
N LYS A 807 0.19 -4.38 -5.04
CA LYS A 807 1.20 -3.32 -5.07
C LYS A 807 2.00 -3.34 -6.37
N THR A 808 2.45 -4.54 -6.78
CA THR A 808 3.13 -4.77 -8.06
C THR A 808 2.23 -4.42 -9.25
N THR A 809 0.97 -4.86 -9.23
CA THR A 809 -0.04 -4.56 -10.26
C THR A 809 -0.29 -3.06 -10.40
N SER A 810 -0.39 -2.35 -9.28
CA SER A 810 -0.59 -0.90 -9.24
C SER A 810 0.59 -0.15 -9.86
N LEU A 811 1.82 -0.55 -9.54
CA LEU A 811 3.03 0.02 -10.15
C LEU A 811 3.09 -0.21 -11.66
N ILE A 812 2.75 -1.42 -12.11
CA ILE A 812 2.70 -1.75 -13.54
C ILE A 812 1.62 -0.92 -14.23
N ASN A 813 0.43 -0.79 -13.65
CA ASN A 813 -0.66 0.04 -14.20
C ASN A 813 -0.24 1.50 -14.35
N LYS A 814 0.49 2.06 -13.38
CA LYS A 814 1.05 3.41 -13.47
C LYS A 814 2.09 3.55 -14.59
N SER A 815 2.80 2.47 -14.91
CA SER A 815 3.82 2.45 -15.98
C SER A 815 3.25 2.23 -17.38
N MET A 816 1.95 1.95 -17.52
CA MET A 816 1.32 1.69 -18.81
C MET A 816 1.53 2.86 -19.78
N GLY A 817 1.87 2.52 -21.02
CA GLY A 817 2.25 3.48 -22.04
C GLY A 817 3.65 4.07 -21.88
N GLY A 818 4.39 3.72 -20.83
CA GLY A 818 5.75 4.18 -20.53
C GLY A 818 6.64 3.06 -20.01
N THR A 819 7.55 3.40 -19.09
CA THR A 819 8.59 2.48 -18.61
C THR A 819 8.51 2.28 -17.09
N LEU A 820 8.61 1.04 -16.63
CA LEU A 820 8.83 0.65 -15.23
C LEU A 820 10.32 0.38 -15.00
N PHE A 821 10.96 1.12 -14.12
CA PHE A 821 12.36 0.91 -13.72
C PHE A 821 12.42 0.28 -12.33
N ILE A 822 13.03 -0.91 -12.24
CA ILE A 822 13.22 -1.65 -11.00
C ILE A 822 14.70 -1.57 -10.64
N ASP A 823 15.04 -0.75 -9.65
CA ASP A 823 16.39 -0.67 -9.12
C ASP A 823 16.69 -1.86 -8.20
N GLU A 824 17.93 -2.33 -8.23
CA GLU A 824 18.41 -3.51 -7.50
C GLU A 824 17.47 -4.74 -7.62
N ALA A 825 17.00 -5.04 -8.83
CA ALA A 825 15.98 -6.06 -9.09
C ALA A 825 16.37 -7.47 -8.58
N TYR A 826 17.66 -7.79 -8.50
CA TYR A 826 18.17 -9.05 -7.93
C TYR A 826 17.73 -9.27 -6.47
N THR A 827 17.40 -8.21 -5.75
CA THR A 827 16.90 -8.31 -4.38
C THR A 827 15.54 -9.02 -4.29
N LEU A 828 14.78 -9.13 -5.38
CA LEU A 828 13.51 -9.86 -5.43
C LEU A 828 13.67 -11.39 -5.27
N VAL A 829 14.86 -11.94 -5.53
CA VAL A 829 15.11 -13.39 -5.71
C VAL A 829 15.67 -14.11 -4.47
N LYS A 830 15.86 -13.42 -3.33
CA LYS A 830 16.52 -14.00 -2.13
C LYS A 830 15.95 -15.37 -1.70
N LYS A 831 16.80 -16.40 -1.63
CA LYS A 831 16.49 -17.73 -1.09
C LYS A 831 16.66 -17.75 0.43
N GLY A 832 15.55 -17.87 1.17
CA GLY A 832 15.53 -18.11 2.62
C GLY A 832 14.31 -17.49 3.31
N SER A 833 13.38 -18.35 3.76
CA SER A 833 12.21 -18.16 4.65
C SER A 833 11.18 -17.03 4.34
N SER A 834 11.50 -16.05 3.50
CA SER A 834 10.66 -14.94 3.02
C SER A 834 10.71 -14.84 1.47
N GLY A 835 10.95 -15.98 0.82
CA GLY A 835 11.03 -16.09 -0.64
C GLY A 835 9.70 -15.86 -1.35
N ASP A 836 8.57 -16.02 -0.67
CA ASP A 836 7.25 -16.03 -1.31
C ASP A 836 6.82 -14.66 -1.84
N PHE A 837 7.08 -13.55 -1.14
CA PHE A 837 6.62 -12.23 -1.60
C PHE A 837 7.46 -11.66 -2.75
N GLY A 838 8.78 -11.87 -2.71
CA GLY A 838 9.65 -11.47 -3.82
C GLY A 838 9.34 -12.26 -5.09
N GLN A 839 9.07 -13.55 -4.93
CA GLN A 839 8.65 -14.42 -6.03
C GLN A 839 7.25 -14.06 -6.53
N GLU A 840 6.31 -13.72 -5.65
CA GLU A 840 4.96 -13.24 -6.02
C GLU A 840 5.03 -11.96 -6.86
N ALA A 841 5.92 -11.01 -6.51
CA ALA A 841 6.15 -9.82 -7.34
C ALA A 841 6.73 -10.18 -8.72
N ILE A 842 7.65 -11.15 -8.79
CA ILE A 842 8.22 -11.64 -10.05
C ILE A 842 7.16 -12.33 -10.90
N ASP A 843 6.30 -13.15 -10.31
CA ASP A 843 5.28 -13.91 -11.04
C ASP A 843 4.22 -12.97 -11.61
N VAL A 844 3.80 -11.96 -10.85
CA VAL A 844 2.90 -10.89 -11.33
C VAL A 844 3.57 -10.08 -12.43
N LEU A 845 4.85 -9.73 -12.27
CA LEU A 845 5.61 -9.03 -13.30
C LEU A 845 5.68 -9.84 -14.60
N LEU A 846 6.00 -11.13 -14.54
CA LEU A 846 6.09 -12.03 -15.68
C LEU A 846 4.75 -12.21 -16.40
N LYS A 847 3.66 -12.34 -15.63
CA LYS A 847 2.29 -12.41 -16.16
C LYS A 847 1.96 -11.13 -16.92
N ARG A 848 2.20 -9.96 -16.32
CA ARG A 848 1.90 -8.67 -16.95
C ARG A 848 2.81 -8.35 -18.14
N MET A 849 4.07 -8.77 -18.12
CA MET A 849 4.96 -8.68 -19.29
C MET A 849 4.42 -9.46 -20.50
N GLU A 850 3.68 -10.54 -20.27
CA GLU A 850 3.01 -11.32 -21.32
C GLU A 850 1.69 -10.68 -21.75
N ASP A 851 0.79 -10.46 -20.79
CA ASP A 851 -0.58 -9.97 -21.02
C ASP A 851 -0.62 -8.56 -21.65
N ASP A 852 0.37 -7.73 -21.30
CA ASP A 852 0.47 -6.33 -21.74
C ASP A 852 1.68 -6.07 -22.64
N ARG A 853 2.13 -7.09 -23.38
CA ARG A 853 3.28 -7.00 -24.28
C ARG A 853 3.15 -5.86 -25.29
N GLY A 854 4.16 -4.98 -25.30
CA GLY A 854 4.24 -3.80 -26.16
C GLY A 854 3.45 -2.59 -25.64
N LYS A 855 2.77 -2.70 -24.48
CA LYS A 855 2.08 -1.56 -23.86
C LYS A 855 2.95 -0.81 -22.84
N PHE A 856 3.99 -1.45 -22.31
CA PHE A 856 4.97 -0.85 -21.40
C PHE A 856 6.29 -1.62 -21.50
N ILE A 857 7.38 -1.02 -21.02
CA ILE A 857 8.70 -1.65 -20.97
C ILE A 857 9.17 -1.70 -19.53
N VAL A 858 9.92 -2.75 -19.20
CA VAL A 858 10.51 -2.92 -17.88
C VAL A 858 12.02 -2.84 -18.03
N ILE A 859 12.64 -2.01 -17.20
CA ILE A 859 14.09 -1.90 -17.08
C ILE A 859 14.45 -2.45 -15.69
N ALA A 860 15.09 -3.61 -15.64
CA ALA A 860 15.62 -4.17 -14.40
C ALA A 860 17.10 -3.81 -14.27
N ALA A 861 17.48 -3.14 -13.19
CA ALA A 861 18.84 -2.68 -12.94
C ALA A 861 19.48 -3.41 -11.75
N GLY A 862 20.79 -3.66 -11.84
CA GLY A 862 21.55 -4.24 -10.75
C GLY A 862 23.01 -4.50 -11.07
N TYR A 863 23.70 -5.15 -10.14
CA TYR A 863 25.10 -5.53 -10.30
C TYR A 863 25.25 -6.76 -11.21
N THR A 864 26.34 -6.80 -11.97
CA THR A 864 26.51 -7.75 -13.07
C THR A 864 26.39 -9.22 -12.65
N GLU A 865 26.94 -9.62 -11.51
CA GLU A 865 26.92 -11.01 -11.06
C GLU A 865 25.60 -11.38 -10.39
N GLU A 866 25.05 -10.48 -9.58
CA GLU A 866 23.80 -10.64 -8.85
C GLU A 866 22.60 -10.71 -9.80
N MET A 867 22.64 -9.97 -10.92
CA MET A 867 21.62 -10.05 -11.96
C MET A 867 21.67 -11.36 -12.76
N LYS A 868 22.79 -12.10 -12.77
CA LYS A 868 22.79 -13.48 -13.33
C LYS A 868 21.90 -14.39 -12.49
N SER A 869 22.03 -14.32 -11.16
CA SER A 869 21.17 -15.07 -10.24
C SER A 869 19.70 -14.65 -10.38
N PHE A 870 19.42 -13.37 -10.67
CA PHE A 870 18.07 -12.90 -10.95
C PHE A 870 17.46 -13.59 -12.19
N LEU A 871 18.20 -13.65 -13.29
CA LEU A 871 17.73 -14.30 -14.52
C LEU A 871 17.60 -15.82 -14.40
N GLU A 872 18.45 -16.46 -13.59
CA GLU A 872 18.43 -17.91 -13.36
C GLU A 872 17.32 -18.35 -12.40
N SER A 873 16.72 -17.42 -11.65
CA SER A 873 15.65 -17.71 -10.68
C SER A 873 14.37 -18.20 -11.33
N ASN A 874 14.06 -17.73 -12.54
CA ASN A 874 12.87 -18.10 -13.28
C ASN A 874 13.18 -18.08 -14.79
N PRO A 875 13.03 -19.21 -15.50
CA PRO A 875 13.25 -19.28 -16.96
C PRO A 875 12.46 -18.22 -17.75
N GLY A 876 11.29 -17.81 -17.24
CA GLY A 876 10.48 -16.73 -17.80
C GLY A 876 11.20 -15.39 -17.88
N LEU A 877 12.03 -15.05 -16.88
CA LEU A 877 12.80 -13.80 -16.87
C LEU A 877 13.84 -13.78 -18.01
N LYS A 878 14.56 -14.89 -18.21
CA LYS A 878 15.56 -15.03 -19.28
C LYS A 878 14.94 -14.88 -20.68
N SER A 879 13.70 -15.32 -20.85
CA SER A 879 12.98 -15.19 -22.13
C SER A 879 12.48 -13.77 -22.44
N ARG A 880 12.24 -12.95 -21.40
CA ARG A 880 11.61 -11.61 -21.50
C ARG A 880 12.62 -10.47 -21.45
N PHE A 881 13.74 -10.64 -20.74
CA PHE A 881 14.87 -9.70 -20.67
C PHE A 881 15.97 -10.07 -21.66
N THR A 882 15.75 -9.77 -22.95
CA THR A 882 16.70 -10.16 -24.02
C THR A 882 17.67 -9.04 -24.42
N ARG A 883 17.46 -7.80 -23.94
CA ARG A 883 18.30 -6.65 -24.28
C ARG A 883 19.09 -6.18 -23.07
N ILE A 884 20.42 -6.09 -23.19
CA ILE A 884 21.32 -5.81 -22.08
C ILE A 884 22.12 -4.55 -22.39
N PHE A 885 22.13 -3.59 -21.46
CA PHE A 885 23.03 -2.45 -21.49
C PHE A 885 24.06 -2.59 -20.37
N THR A 886 25.33 -2.54 -20.74
CA THR A 886 26.45 -2.63 -19.79
C THR A 886 27.00 -1.25 -19.50
N PHE A 887 26.91 -0.85 -18.24
CA PHE A 887 27.41 0.41 -17.70
C PHE A 887 28.80 0.20 -17.13
N GLU A 888 29.80 0.66 -17.87
CA GLU A 888 31.20 0.61 -17.48
C GLU A 888 31.49 1.63 -16.36
N ASP A 889 32.52 1.35 -15.56
CA ASP A 889 33.02 2.30 -14.57
C ASP A 889 33.61 3.54 -15.26
N TYR A 890 33.36 4.72 -14.70
CA TYR A 890 33.96 5.95 -15.22
C TYR A 890 35.47 5.92 -15.09
N THR A 891 36.15 6.20 -16.19
CA THR A 891 37.59 6.44 -16.22
C THR A 891 37.96 7.68 -15.42
N THR A 892 39.24 7.82 -15.08
CA THR A 892 39.74 9.01 -14.39
C THR A 892 39.43 10.32 -15.10
N GLN A 893 39.54 10.33 -16.43
CA GLN A 893 39.21 11.51 -17.22
C GLN A 893 37.72 11.84 -17.11
N GLU A 894 36.85 10.84 -17.20
CA GLU A 894 35.40 11.00 -17.07
C GLU A 894 35.00 11.44 -15.65
N MET A 895 35.64 10.92 -14.61
CA MET A 895 35.43 11.37 -13.23
C MET A 895 35.82 12.84 -13.04
N MET A 896 36.94 13.27 -13.62
CA MET A 896 37.34 14.68 -13.63
C MET A 896 36.36 15.57 -14.40
N GLU A 897 35.83 15.11 -15.54
CA GLU A 897 34.82 15.85 -16.28
C GLU A 897 33.51 16.01 -15.51
N ILE A 898 33.10 15.01 -14.73
CA ILE A 898 31.94 15.09 -13.83
C ILE A 898 32.20 16.13 -12.73
N PHE A 899 33.39 16.08 -12.12
CA PHE A 899 33.80 17.02 -11.07
C PHE A 899 33.83 18.47 -11.60
N ASP A 900 34.44 18.70 -12.76
CA ASP A 900 34.52 20.01 -13.42
C ASP A 900 33.12 20.60 -13.71
N ARG A 901 32.13 19.77 -14.03
CA ARG A 901 30.73 20.23 -14.20
C ARG A 901 30.10 20.65 -12.88
N MET A 902 30.35 19.92 -11.80
CA MET A 902 29.84 20.26 -10.46
C MET A 902 30.45 21.59 -9.97
N CYS A 903 31.73 21.84 -10.30
CA CYS A 903 32.36 23.14 -10.08
C CYS A 903 31.65 24.26 -10.85
N LYS A 904 31.39 24.05 -12.14
CA LYS A 904 30.65 25.04 -12.97
C LYS A 904 29.25 25.33 -12.44
N SER A 905 28.49 24.30 -12.02
CA SER A 905 27.14 24.50 -11.47
C SER A 905 27.15 25.25 -10.14
N SER A 906 28.18 25.02 -9.33
CA SER A 906 28.34 25.66 -8.01
C SER A 906 29.10 27.00 -8.10
N ARG A 907 29.44 27.45 -9.31
CA ARG A 907 30.20 28.69 -9.59
C ARG A 907 31.57 28.76 -8.89
N VAL A 908 32.22 27.62 -8.71
CA VAL A 908 33.58 27.51 -8.17
C VAL A 908 34.55 27.05 -9.25
N LYS A 909 35.83 27.40 -9.12
CA LYS A 909 36.91 27.06 -10.04
C LYS A 909 37.98 26.26 -9.32
N LEU A 910 38.51 25.24 -9.99
CA LEU A 910 39.69 24.53 -9.49
C LEU A 910 40.95 25.26 -9.87
N ASN A 911 41.84 25.44 -8.90
CA ASN A 911 43.23 25.74 -9.17
C ASN A 911 43.91 24.56 -9.92
N ASP A 912 44.89 24.85 -10.78
CA ASP A 912 45.58 23.84 -11.62
C ASP A 912 46.31 22.76 -10.80
N GLU A 913 46.89 23.13 -9.66
CA GLU A 913 47.55 22.19 -8.75
C GLU A 913 46.50 21.31 -8.03
N ALA A 914 45.39 21.90 -7.56
CA ALA A 914 44.26 21.18 -6.98
C ALA A 914 43.64 20.16 -7.97
N ARG A 915 43.54 20.55 -9.26
CA ARG A 915 43.07 19.69 -10.35
C ARG A 915 43.97 18.48 -10.57
N THR A 916 45.27 18.69 -10.51
CA THR A 916 46.26 17.61 -10.65
C THR A 916 46.18 16.62 -9.47
N MET A 917 46.00 17.13 -8.25
CA MET A 917 45.85 16.30 -7.04
C MET A 917 44.60 15.42 -7.11
N LEU A 918 43.45 15.98 -7.51
CA LEU A 918 42.21 15.22 -7.69
C LEU A 918 42.29 14.19 -8.82
N ALA A 919 42.91 14.54 -9.95
CA ALA A 919 43.08 13.60 -11.06
C ALA A 919 43.92 12.38 -10.66
N ASN A 920 45.00 12.59 -9.89
CA ASN A 920 45.82 11.49 -9.37
C ASN A 920 45.03 10.60 -8.41
N HIS A 921 44.23 11.20 -7.53
CA HIS A 921 43.39 10.45 -6.61
C HIS A 921 42.34 9.59 -7.33
N PHE A 922 41.63 10.16 -8.32
CA PHE A 922 40.69 9.39 -9.13
C PHE A 922 41.37 8.30 -9.96
N ASN A 923 42.65 8.45 -10.35
CA ASN A 923 43.43 7.39 -10.99
C ASN A 923 43.74 6.23 -10.04
N GLU A 924 44.12 6.53 -8.79
CA GLU A 924 44.36 5.50 -7.76
C GLU A 924 43.09 4.72 -7.44
N LEU A 925 41.97 5.42 -7.26
CA LEU A 925 40.66 4.81 -7.05
C LEU A 925 40.22 3.97 -8.25
N TYR A 926 40.42 4.46 -9.48
CA TYR A 926 40.11 3.70 -10.68
C TYR A 926 40.96 2.42 -10.79
N ARG A 927 42.24 2.45 -10.42
CA ARG A 927 43.13 1.27 -10.46
C ARG A 927 42.82 0.23 -9.39
N SER A 928 42.30 0.66 -8.25
CA SER A 928 41.94 -0.19 -7.11
C SER A 928 40.47 -0.57 -7.07
N ARG A 929 39.71 -0.22 -8.13
CA ARG A 929 38.26 -0.46 -8.21
C ARG A 929 37.91 -1.94 -8.13
N ASP A 930 36.81 -2.22 -7.44
CA ASP A 930 36.21 -3.55 -7.36
C ASP A 930 34.75 -3.51 -7.88
N LYS A 931 34.01 -4.59 -7.65
CA LYS A 931 32.60 -4.73 -8.06
C LYS A 931 31.62 -3.77 -7.36
N ASN A 932 32.07 -2.99 -6.39
CA ASN A 932 31.25 -2.02 -5.65
C ASN A 932 31.68 -0.56 -5.90
N PHE A 933 32.47 -0.32 -6.96
CA PHE A 933 33.01 1.00 -7.25
C PHE A 933 31.90 2.07 -7.40
N GLY A 934 32.00 3.16 -6.62
CA GLY A 934 30.92 4.14 -6.46
C GLY A 934 30.72 5.15 -7.60
N ASN A 935 31.63 5.20 -8.59
CA ASN A 935 31.49 6.01 -9.81
C ASN A 935 31.06 7.47 -9.54
N ALA A 936 30.01 8.00 -10.19
CA ALA A 936 29.59 9.39 -10.00
C ALA A 936 29.12 9.70 -8.57
N ARG A 937 28.69 8.69 -7.78
CA ARG A 937 28.41 8.88 -6.34
C ARG A 937 29.70 9.16 -5.59
N LEU A 938 30.79 8.46 -5.93
CA LEU A 938 32.10 8.72 -5.38
C LEU A 938 32.55 10.16 -5.71
N VAL A 939 32.46 10.57 -6.99
CA VAL A 939 32.85 11.92 -7.43
C VAL A 939 32.03 13.00 -6.70
N ARG A 940 30.72 12.78 -6.53
CA ARG A 940 29.84 13.69 -5.78
C ARG A 940 30.25 13.80 -4.32
N ASN A 941 30.47 12.67 -3.65
CA ASN A 941 30.91 12.67 -2.25
C ASN A 941 32.25 13.41 -2.08
N THR A 942 33.20 13.16 -2.98
CA THR A 942 34.47 13.90 -3.02
C THR A 942 34.23 15.39 -3.22
N PHE A 943 33.37 15.79 -4.16
CA PHE A 943 33.03 17.20 -4.39
C PHE A 943 32.41 17.86 -3.16
N ASP A 944 31.41 17.23 -2.54
CA ASP A 944 30.74 17.77 -1.35
C ASP A 944 31.72 17.95 -0.19
N GLN A 945 32.66 17.02 -0.04
CA GLN A 945 33.72 17.13 0.96
C GLN A 945 34.70 18.27 0.63
N VAL A 946 35.09 18.46 -0.64
CA VAL A 946 35.94 19.60 -1.07
C VAL A 946 35.26 20.93 -0.82
N ILE A 947 33.96 21.05 -1.11
CA ILE A 947 33.20 22.27 -0.84
C ILE A 947 33.10 22.55 0.66
N ARG A 948 32.92 21.51 1.47
CA ARG A 948 32.91 21.65 2.94
C ARG A 948 34.24 22.20 3.44
N GLU A 949 35.36 21.64 2.99
CA GLU A 949 36.70 22.08 3.40
C GLU A 949 37.00 23.51 2.92
N MET A 950 36.62 23.85 1.69
CA MET A 950 36.67 25.23 1.17
C MET A 950 35.88 26.19 2.07
N ASN A 951 34.67 25.82 2.48
CA ASN A 951 33.83 26.66 3.35
C ASN A 951 34.43 26.80 4.77
N LEU A 952 35.04 25.75 5.31
CA LEU A 952 35.74 25.80 6.60
C LEU A 952 36.93 26.74 6.53
N ARG A 953 37.77 26.63 5.49
CA ARG A 953 38.87 27.57 5.23
C ARG A 953 38.39 29.02 5.14
N LEU A 954 37.30 29.28 4.39
CA LEU A 954 36.74 30.62 4.25
C LEU A 954 36.19 31.16 5.59
N SER A 955 35.69 30.28 6.47
CA SER A 955 35.18 30.69 7.79
C SER A 955 36.28 31.13 8.76
N GLU A 956 37.50 30.62 8.58
CA GLU A 956 38.68 30.96 9.39
C GLU A 956 39.47 32.16 8.83
N MET A 957 39.07 32.67 7.65
CA MET A 957 39.75 33.74 6.95
C MET A 957 39.25 35.13 7.40
N ASP A 958 40.17 36.08 7.58
CA ASP A 958 39.81 37.46 7.94
C ASP A 958 38.87 38.09 6.90
N VAL A 959 37.90 38.88 7.37
CA VAL A 959 36.84 39.48 6.54
C VAL A 959 37.40 40.37 5.41
N THR A 960 38.58 40.95 5.60
CA THR A 960 39.29 41.76 4.61
C THR A 960 39.90 40.96 3.45
N LEU A 961 40.07 39.64 3.62
CA LEU A 961 40.65 38.72 2.62
C LEU A 961 39.58 37.91 1.87
N LEU A 962 38.30 37.99 2.27
CA LEU A 962 37.15 37.31 1.66
C LEU A 962 36.68 37.96 0.34
N THR A 963 37.55 37.97 -0.67
CA THR A 963 37.21 38.44 -2.03
C THR A 963 36.28 37.46 -2.76
N ASP A 964 35.58 37.93 -3.79
CA ASP A 964 34.74 37.07 -4.64
C ASP A 964 35.56 35.98 -5.36
N GLU A 965 36.84 36.26 -5.62
CA GLU A 965 37.78 35.30 -6.18
C GLU A 965 38.17 34.22 -5.16
N ALA A 966 38.40 34.59 -3.89
CA ALA A 966 38.63 33.63 -2.80
C ALA A 966 37.42 32.72 -2.54
N LYS A 967 36.21 33.29 -2.58
CA LYS A 967 34.94 32.56 -2.38
C LYS A 967 34.60 31.60 -3.51
N SER A 968 35.20 31.78 -4.69
CA SER A 968 34.94 30.98 -5.88
C SER A 968 36.12 30.10 -6.31
N SER A 969 37.17 29.97 -5.50
CA SER A 969 38.38 29.21 -5.84
C SER A 969 38.64 28.07 -4.87
N ILE A 970 38.67 26.83 -5.40
CA ILE A 970 39.10 25.62 -4.70
C ILE A 970 40.63 25.55 -4.81
N LEU A 971 41.29 25.57 -3.65
CA LEU A 971 42.74 25.57 -3.52
C LEU A 971 43.28 24.17 -3.19
N PRO A 972 44.59 23.90 -3.38
CA PRO A 972 45.19 22.59 -3.09
C PRO A 972 45.01 22.15 -1.64
N GLU A 973 44.92 23.09 -0.69
CA GLU A 973 44.65 22.81 0.72
C GLU A 973 43.25 22.24 0.98
N ASP A 974 42.24 22.71 0.24
CA ASP A 974 40.87 22.19 0.29
C ASP A 974 40.79 20.76 -0.25
N ILE A 975 41.74 20.36 -1.10
CA ILE A 975 41.87 19.01 -1.64
C ILE A 975 42.69 18.13 -0.70
N LYS A 976 43.78 18.65 -0.10
CA LYS A 976 44.68 17.88 0.79
C LYS A 976 43.98 17.30 2.01
N THR A 977 42.94 17.96 2.53
CA THR A 977 42.12 17.45 3.65
C THR A 977 41.09 16.41 3.21
N VAL A 978 40.66 16.44 1.94
CA VAL A 978 39.64 15.53 1.37
C VAL A 978 40.22 14.28 0.77
N LEU A 979 41.36 14.40 0.09
CA LEU A 979 42.09 13.24 -0.35
C LEU A 979 42.33 12.40 0.90
N PRO A 980 42.05 11.09 0.87
CA PRO A 980 42.71 10.23 1.83
C PRO A 980 44.16 10.60 1.67
N GLN A 981 44.78 11.14 2.73
CA GLN A 981 46.22 11.31 2.73
C GLN A 981 46.71 10.02 2.11
N THR A 982 47.42 10.12 0.97
CA THR A 982 48.00 8.94 0.32
C THR A 982 48.39 8.07 1.47
N ALA A 983 47.94 6.82 1.47
CA ALA A 983 48.56 5.90 2.39
C ALA A 983 50.04 5.81 1.94
N LYS A 984 50.89 6.81 2.21
CA LYS A 984 51.90 6.66 3.23
C LYS A 984 51.31 5.68 4.21
N PRO A 985 51.72 4.42 4.10
CA PRO A 985 51.00 3.28 4.62
C PRO A 985 50.74 3.54 6.10
N SER A 986 49.59 4.07 6.52
CA SER A 986 49.41 4.48 7.92
C SER A 986 50.70 5.09 8.49
N THR A 987 51.15 6.25 7.99
CA THR A 987 52.18 7.03 8.70
C THR A 987 51.69 8.44 9.10
N GLY A 988 50.50 8.57 9.68
CA GLY A 988 50.57 8.74 11.12
C GLY A 988 50.90 7.34 11.58
N ALA A 989 52.16 7.08 11.94
CA ALA A 989 52.46 5.75 12.42
C ALA A 989 51.54 5.63 13.62
N VAL A 990 50.54 4.75 13.55
CA VAL A 990 50.16 4.04 14.75
C VAL A 990 51.41 3.22 15.02
N GLU A 991 52.40 3.90 15.61
CA GLU A 991 53.71 3.37 15.91
C GLU A 991 53.43 2.53 17.13
N GLY A 992 52.98 1.32 16.83
CA GLY A 992 52.91 0.30 17.81
C GLY A 992 54.30 0.06 18.34
N ASP A 993 54.40 -0.03 19.65
CA ASP A 993 55.63 -0.16 20.36
C ASP A 993 56.07 -1.63 20.25
N PRO A 994 57.21 -1.93 19.58
CA PRO A 994 57.66 -3.31 19.39
C PRO A 994 57.92 -4.03 20.72
N VAL A 995 58.29 -3.30 21.76
CA VAL A 995 58.54 -3.83 23.10
C VAL A 995 57.21 -4.19 23.78
N LYS A 996 56.19 -3.33 23.65
CA LYS A 996 54.83 -3.65 24.15
C LYS A 996 54.19 -4.77 23.36
N LEU A 997 54.38 -4.82 22.04
CA LEU A 997 53.90 -5.93 21.21
C LEU A 997 54.52 -7.26 21.68
N MET A 998 55.82 -7.28 21.93
CA MET A 998 56.51 -8.48 22.43
C MET A 998 55.98 -8.88 23.81
N LYS A 999 55.81 -7.91 24.72
CA LYS A 999 55.17 -8.15 26.03
C LYS A 999 53.75 -8.70 25.90
N LEU A 1000 52.90 -8.17 25.01
CA LEU A 1000 51.53 -8.65 24.84
C LEU A 1000 51.47 -10.07 24.24
N ILE A 1001 52.43 -10.41 23.38
CA ILE A 1001 52.61 -11.76 22.86
C ILE A 1001 53.05 -12.70 23.98
N ASP A 1002 54.00 -12.28 24.81
CA ASP A 1002 54.44 -13.04 25.99
C ASP A 1002 53.30 -13.22 27.02
N ASP A 1003 52.50 -12.17 27.26
CA ASP A 1003 51.30 -12.21 28.11
C ASP A 1003 50.29 -13.23 27.57
N LEU A 1004 50.08 -13.29 26.25
CA LEU A 1004 49.23 -14.30 25.61
C LEU A 1004 49.79 -15.72 25.78
N HIS A 1005 51.09 -15.91 25.59
CA HIS A 1005 51.77 -17.21 25.74
C HIS A 1005 51.81 -17.69 27.20
N SER A 1006 51.82 -16.76 28.15
CA SER A 1006 51.78 -17.04 29.59
C SER A 1006 50.42 -17.57 30.09
N LEU A 1007 49.34 -17.38 29.31
CA LEU A 1007 48.03 -17.92 29.66
C LEU A 1007 48.09 -19.45 29.71
N THR A 1008 47.56 -20.04 30.79
CA THR A 1008 47.49 -21.49 30.95
C THR A 1008 46.64 -22.11 29.84
N GLY A 1009 47.17 -23.11 29.12
CA GLY A 1009 46.48 -23.81 28.02
C GLY A 1009 46.32 -22.98 26.75
N LEU A 1010 45.23 -23.18 26.00
CA LEU A 1010 44.90 -22.46 24.75
C LEU A 1010 45.90 -22.63 23.60
N GLU A 1011 46.59 -23.78 23.51
CA GLU A 1011 47.63 -24.03 22.50
C GLU A 1011 47.14 -23.85 21.05
N SER A 1012 45.92 -24.29 20.75
CA SER A 1012 45.28 -24.09 19.44
C SER A 1012 45.08 -22.61 19.11
N VAL A 1013 44.62 -21.82 20.09
CA VAL A 1013 44.37 -20.37 19.93
C VAL A 1013 45.69 -19.62 19.79
N LYS A 1014 46.69 -19.93 20.62
CA LYS A 1014 48.04 -19.32 20.54
C LYS A 1014 48.65 -19.54 19.15
N ALA A 1015 48.59 -20.77 18.64
CA ALA A 1015 49.11 -21.09 17.31
C ALA A 1015 48.40 -20.33 16.18
N GLU A 1016 47.07 -20.17 16.25
CA GLU A 1016 46.32 -19.39 15.25
C GLU A 1016 46.59 -17.88 15.37
N VAL A 1017 46.73 -17.34 16.59
CA VAL A 1017 47.12 -15.94 16.79
C VAL A 1017 48.53 -15.69 16.24
N ASP A 1018 49.48 -16.60 16.48
CA ASP A 1018 50.83 -16.48 15.93
C ASP A 1018 50.83 -16.50 14.39
N LYS A 1019 50.03 -17.38 13.76
CA LYS A 1019 49.86 -17.40 12.29
C LYS A 1019 49.31 -16.06 11.78
N LEU A 1020 48.30 -15.51 12.45
CA LEU A 1020 47.70 -14.23 12.09
C LEU A 1020 48.71 -13.08 12.23
N ILE A 1021 49.40 -13.00 13.37
CA ILE A 1021 50.45 -12.00 13.64
C ILE A 1021 51.57 -12.09 12.60
N ASN A 1022 52.05 -13.30 12.29
CA ASN A 1022 53.11 -13.50 11.30
C ASN A 1022 52.66 -13.08 9.89
N SER A 1023 51.42 -13.41 9.51
CA SER A 1023 50.83 -12.96 8.24
C SER A 1023 50.75 -11.43 8.17
N LEU A 1024 50.39 -10.76 9.27
CA LEU A 1024 50.30 -9.30 9.35
C LEU A 1024 51.68 -8.62 9.34
N LYS A 1025 52.66 -9.20 10.04
CA LYS A 1025 54.06 -8.75 9.99
C LYS A 1025 54.63 -8.81 8.56
N ILE A 1026 54.41 -9.91 7.85
CA ILE A 1026 54.85 -10.07 6.45
C ILE A 1026 54.12 -9.08 5.54
N ALA A 1027 52.80 -8.89 5.73
CA ALA A 1027 52.02 -7.89 5.00
C ALA A 1027 52.57 -6.48 5.20
N LYS A 1028 52.93 -6.12 6.44
CA LYS A 1028 53.55 -4.82 6.78
C LYS A 1028 54.91 -4.64 6.09
N VAL A 1029 55.80 -5.63 6.17
CA VAL A 1029 57.12 -5.59 5.49
C VAL A 1029 56.98 -5.48 3.97
N ARG A 1030 56.02 -6.18 3.36
CA ARG A 1030 55.73 -6.07 1.92
C ARG A 1030 55.25 -4.66 1.56
N LYS A 1031 54.36 -4.08 2.37
CA LYS A 1031 53.83 -2.73 2.21
C LYS A 1031 54.93 -1.67 2.33
N GLU A 1032 55.82 -1.79 3.32
CA GLU A 1032 56.99 -0.93 3.52
C GLU A 1032 57.98 -0.99 2.36
N ARG A 1033 58.08 -2.14 1.69
CA ARG A 1033 58.91 -2.35 0.49
C ARG A 1033 58.19 -2.03 -0.82
N GLY A 1034 56.98 -1.44 -0.77
CA GLY A 1034 56.21 -1.06 -1.96
C GLY A 1034 55.67 -2.23 -2.79
N LEU A 1035 55.67 -3.46 -2.24
CA LEU A 1035 55.13 -4.65 -2.89
C LEU A 1035 53.61 -4.72 -2.68
N GLN A 1036 52.89 -5.29 -3.65
CA GLN A 1036 51.46 -5.50 -3.48
C GLN A 1036 51.15 -6.49 -2.35
N VAL A 1037 50.16 -6.12 -1.54
CA VAL A 1037 49.69 -6.87 -0.37
C VAL A 1037 48.20 -7.10 -0.53
N ILE A 1038 47.79 -8.37 -0.51
CA ILE A 1038 46.37 -8.74 -0.42
C ILE A 1038 45.96 -8.54 1.03
N GLN A 1039 45.04 -7.62 1.29
CA GLN A 1039 44.52 -7.40 2.64
C GLN A 1039 43.61 -8.57 3.04
N LYS A 1040 43.98 -9.27 4.11
CA LYS A 1040 43.14 -10.32 4.69
C LYS A 1040 42.05 -9.71 5.58
N PRO A 1041 40.83 -10.28 5.60
CA PRO A 1041 39.82 -9.89 6.59
C PRO A 1041 40.32 -10.23 8.00
N LEU A 1042 40.04 -9.37 8.98
CA LEU A 1042 40.50 -9.53 10.38
C LEU A 1042 39.37 -9.84 11.36
N HIS A 1043 38.11 -9.78 10.89
CA HIS A 1043 36.98 -10.18 11.71
C HIS A 1043 37.09 -11.68 12.04
N SER A 1044 36.75 -12.02 13.28
CA SER A 1044 37.09 -13.31 13.88
C SER A 1044 35.90 -13.93 14.61
N VAL A 1045 35.82 -15.26 14.60
CA VAL A 1045 34.82 -16.04 15.33
C VAL A 1045 35.51 -16.84 16.42
N PHE A 1046 35.03 -16.72 17.66
CA PHE A 1046 35.56 -17.43 18.82
C PHE A 1046 34.56 -18.53 19.25
N LEU A 1047 34.97 -19.78 19.08
CA LEU A 1047 34.16 -20.96 19.37
C LEU A 1047 34.61 -21.59 20.68
N GLY A 1048 33.71 -21.87 21.61
CA GLY A 1048 34.01 -22.73 22.77
C GLY A 1048 33.09 -22.50 23.96
N ASN A 1049 33.20 -23.36 24.98
CA ASN A 1049 32.34 -23.35 26.16
C ASN A 1049 32.57 -22.12 27.08
N PRO A 1050 31.65 -21.79 28.01
CA PRO A 1050 31.84 -20.66 28.93
C PRO A 1050 33.12 -20.80 29.76
N GLY A 1051 33.77 -19.68 30.08
CA GLY A 1051 34.93 -19.68 30.97
C GLY A 1051 36.24 -20.20 30.36
N THR A 1052 36.32 -20.40 29.05
CA THR A 1052 37.56 -20.77 28.33
C THR A 1052 38.49 -19.59 28.00
N GLY A 1053 38.17 -18.37 28.45
CA GLY A 1053 39.05 -17.20 28.27
C GLY A 1053 38.87 -16.37 27.00
N LYS A 1054 37.75 -16.56 26.27
CA LYS A 1054 37.41 -15.80 25.04
C LYS A 1054 37.55 -14.29 25.17
N THR A 1055 36.89 -13.67 26.15
CA THR A 1055 36.97 -12.22 26.39
C THR A 1055 38.39 -11.76 26.74
N THR A 1056 39.14 -12.55 27.50
CA THR A 1056 40.54 -12.25 27.85
C THR A 1056 41.42 -12.21 26.61
N VAL A 1057 41.31 -13.21 25.75
CA VAL A 1057 42.06 -13.27 24.48
C VAL A 1057 41.61 -12.17 23.52
N ALA A 1058 40.33 -11.84 23.44
CA ALA A 1058 39.83 -10.74 22.61
C ALA A 1058 40.44 -9.39 23.00
N ARG A 1059 40.62 -9.15 24.31
CA ARG A 1059 41.25 -7.92 24.84
C ARG A 1059 42.75 -7.85 24.50
N LEU A 1060 43.46 -8.97 24.63
CA LEU A 1060 44.87 -9.07 24.23
C LEU A 1060 45.00 -8.88 22.71
N MET A 1061 44.16 -9.53 21.91
CA MET A 1061 44.15 -9.38 20.45
C MET A 1061 43.89 -7.94 20.00
N SER A 1062 42.92 -7.25 20.61
CA SER A 1062 42.68 -5.82 20.33
C SER A 1062 43.92 -4.97 20.61
N SER A 1063 44.59 -5.23 21.73
CA SER A 1063 45.85 -4.54 22.08
C SER A 1063 46.97 -4.87 21.09
N ILE A 1064 47.10 -6.14 20.67
CA ILE A 1064 48.06 -6.59 19.66
C ILE A 1064 47.79 -5.92 18.30
N PHE A 1065 46.53 -5.83 17.85
CA PHE A 1065 46.18 -5.15 16.60
C PHE A 1065 46.56 -3.67 16.62
N LYS A 1066 46.39 -3.00 17.76
CA LYS A 1066 46.85 -1.63 17.96
C LYS A 1066 48.38 -1.53 17.92
N GLU A 1067 49.10 -2.38 18.63
CA GLU A 1067 50.59 -2.38 18.60
C GLU A 1067 51.18 -2.94 17.29
N LEU A 1068 50.38 -3.53 16.40
CA LEU A 1068 50.77 -3.83 15.02
C LEU A 1068 50.52 -2.64 14.06
N GLY A 1069 49.77 -1.64 14.51
CA GLY A 1069 49.35 -0.48 13.73
C GLY A 1069 48.18 -0.75 12.79
N ILE A 1070 47.33 -1.72 13.13
CA ILE A 1070 46.14 -2.11 12.35
C ILE A 1070 44.92 -1.26 12.72
N ILE A 1071 44.72 -1.00 14.02
CA ILE A 1071 43.63 -0.17 14.55
C ILE A 1071 44.23 0.94 15.42
N GLU A 1072 43.55 2.08 15.51
CA GLU A 1072 44.06 3.28 16.19
C GLU A 1072 44.14 3.11 17.73
N ARG A 1073 43.20 2.36 18.31
CA ARG A 1073 42.98 2.21 19.75
C ARG A 1073 42.89 0.72 20.09
N GLY A 1074 43.57 0.29 21.16
CA GLY A 1074 43.51 -1.10 21.65
C GLY A 1074 42.21 -1.43 22.41
N GLN A 1075 41.20 -0.56 22.37
CA GLN A 1075 40.00 -0.67 23.18
C GLN A 1075 39.11 -1.83 22.72
N LEU A 1076 38.51 -2.54 23.69
CA LEU A 1076 37.54 -3.60 23.45
C LEU A 1076 36.17 -3.13 23.94
N ILE A 1077 35.19 -3.05 23.05
CA ILE A 1077 33.78 -2.79 23.38
C ILE A 1077 33.06 -4.13 23.39
N GLU A 1078 32.67 -4.60 24.58
CA GLU A 1078 31.97 -5.87 24.78
C GLU A 1078 30.47 -5.64 24.85
N VAL A 1079 29.71 -6.39 24.06
CA VAL A 1079 28.25 -6.31 24.00
C VAL A 1079 27.56 -7.67 23.89
N ASP A 1080 26.30 -7.71 24.34
CA ASP A 1080 25.38 -8.83 24.15
C ASP A 1080 24.18 -8.45 23.23
N ARG A 1081 23.25 -9.40 23.02
CA ARG A 1081 22.02 -9.14 22.24
C ARG A 1081 21.18 -8.00 22.79
N ALA A 1082 21.06 -7.85 24.11
CA ALA A 1082 20.21 -6.82 24.70
C ALA A 1082 20.73 -5.40 24.44
N GLN A 1083 22.04 -5.26 24.23
CA GLN A 1083 22.68 -4.00 23.90
C GLN A 1083 22.65 -3.66 22.42
N LEU A 1084 22.52 -4.66 21.53
CA LEU A 1084 22.42 -4.45 20.09
C LEU A 1084 20.95 -4.31 19.62
N VAL A 1085 20.03 -5.05 20.22
CA VAL A 1085 18.63 -5.16 19.77
C VAL A 1085 17.71 -4.27 20.61
N ALA A 1086 16.75 -3.58 19.97
CA ALA A 1086 15.74 -2.76 20.63
C ALA A 1086 14.43 -3.54 20.88
N GLY A 1087 13.59 -3.05 21.80
CA GLY A 1087 12.30 -3.68 22.14
C GLY A 1087 11.13 -3.35 21.19
N TYR A 1088 11.34 -2.44 20.24
CA TYR A 1088 10.32 -1.93 19.31
C TYR A 1088 10.87 -1.89 17.88
N SER A 1089 9.99 -2.07 16.88
CA SER A 1089 10.36 -2.10 15.46
C SER A 1089 10.88 -0.76 14.93
N GLY A 1090 12.00 -0.79 14.20
CA GLY A 1090 12.65 0.39 13.60
C GLY A 1090 13.71 1.11 14.45
N GLN A 1091 14.00 0.63 15.67
CA GLN A 1091 15.03 1.23 16.54
C GLN A 1091 16.33 0.42 16.65
N THR A 1092 16.33 -0.84 16.20
CA THR A 1092 17.50 -1.73 16.34
C THR A 1092 18.67 -1.28 15.48
N ALA A 1093 18.42 -0.79 14.26
CA ALA A 1093 19.48 -0.24 13.42
C ALA A 1093 20.22 0.92 14.09
N LEU A 1094 19.50 1.87 14.69
CA LEU A 1094 20.12 3.03 15.37
C LEU A 1094 20.96 2.58 16.58
N LYS A 1095 20.42 1.67 17.38
CA LYS A 1095 21.08 1.17 18.59
C LYS A 1095 22.34 0.36 18.26
N THR A 1096 22.26 -0.50 17.24
CA THR A 1096 23.41 -1.25 16.73
C THR A 1096 24.48 -0.31 16.17
N ASP A 1097 24.08 0.71 15.41
CA ASP A 1097 25.01 1.69 14.84
C ASP A 1097 25.73 2.52 15.91
N GLU A 1098 25.04 2.89 16.98
CA GLU A 1098 25.63 3.62 18.11
C GLU A 1098 26.75 2.80 18.80
N VAL A 1099 26.50 1.50 19.02
CA VAL A 1099 27.49 0.57 19.60
C VAL A 1099 28.69 0.42 18.67
N ILE A 1100 28.46 0.27 17.36
CA ILE A 1100 29.54 0.16 16.37
C ILE A 1100 30.38 1.44 16.33
N THR A 1101 29.72 2.60 16.37
CA THR A 1101 30.40 3.91 16.40
C THR A 1101 31.31 4.03 17.62
N LYS A 1102 30.88 3.52 18.79
CA LYS A 1102 31.74 3.46 20.00
C LYS A 1102 32.97 2.55 19.82
N ALA A 1103 32.86 1.53 18.98
CA ALA A 1103 33.94 0.59 18.69
C ALA A 1103 34.89 1.04 17.58
N LEU A 1104 34.59 2.14 16.87
CA LEU A 1104 35.48 2.69 15.85
C LEU A 1104 36.87 3.00 16.41
N GLY A 1105 37.90 2.67 15.64
CA GLY A 1105 39.29 2.69 16.04
C GLY A 1105 39.70 1.50 16.93
N GLY A 1106 38.79 0.63 17.36
CA GLY A 1106 39.01 -0.46 18.30
C GLY A 1106 38.45 -1.82 17.85
N THR A 1107 38.10 -2.67 18.82
CA THR A 1107 37.48 -3.98 18.56
C THR A 1107 36.09 -4.05 19.20
N LEU A 1108 35.09 -4.47 18.43
CA LEU A 1108 33.75 -4.83 18.89
C LEU A 1108 33.71 -6.33 19.18
N PHE A 1109 33.42 -6.71 20.43
CA PHE A 1109 33.26 -8.10 20.85
C PHE A 1109 31.78 -8.36 21.16
N ILE A 1110 31.18 -9.30 20.43
CA ILE A 1110 29.78 -9.70 20.60
C ILE A 1110 29.76 -11.05 21.29
N ASP A 1111 29.42 -11.06 22.58
CA ASP A 1111 29.26 -12.30 23.34
C ASP A 1111 27.92 -12.96 23.02
N GLU A 1112 27.91 -14.28 23.03
CA GLU A 1112 26.78 -15.12 22.61
C GLU A 1112 26.12 -14.63 21.31
N ALA A 1113 26.93 -14.32 20.30
CA ALA A 1113 26.48 -13.72 19.03
C ALA A 1113 25.39 -14.56 18.32
N TYR A 1114 25.39 -15.88 18.51
CA TYR A 1114 24.35 -16.77 18.01
C TYR A 1114 22.94 -16.40 18.50
N THR A 1115 22.83 -15.71 19.63
CA THR A 1115 21.55 -15.21 20.12
C THR A 1115 20.95 -14.20 19.16
N LEU A 1116 21.72 -13.43 18.39
CA LEU A 1116 21.20 -12.52 17.36
C LEU A 1116 20.47 -13.26 16.23
N ALA A 1117 20.92 -14.48 15.92
CA ALA A 1117 20.30 -15.36 14.91
C ALA A 1117 19.17 -16.24 15.48
N ARG A 1118 19.01 -16.35 16.81
CA ARG A 1118 17.94 -17.14 17.45
C ARG A 1118 16.63 -16.34 17.52
N GLY A 1119 15.52 -17.01 17.20
CA GLY A 1119 14.17 -16.56 17.56
C GLY A 1119 13.28 -15.97 16.46
N GLY A 1120 13.70 -15.98 15.19
CA GLY A 1120 12.83 -15.55 14.08
C GLY A 1120 12.30 -14.10 14.17
N SER A 1121 12.83 -13.30 15.09
CA SER A 1121 12.45 -11.91 15.31
C SER A 1121 13.23 -11.01 14.35
N ASP A 1122 12.53 -10.20 13.55
CA ASP A 1122 13.12 -9.28 12.57
C ASP A 1122 14.24 -8.38 13.16
N PHE A 1123 14.17 -8.08 14.46
CA PHE A 1123 15.12 -7.20 15.14
C PHE A 1123 16.54 -7.79 15.26
N GLY A 1124 16.68 -9.10 15.48
CA GLY A 1124 18.00 -9.73 15.58
C GLY A 1124 18.73 -9.74 14.24
N GLN A 1125 17.97 -9.96 13.15
CA GLN A 1125 18.48 -9.93 11.80
C GLN A 1125 18.82 -8.50 11.35
N GLU A 1126 18.02 -7.51 11.74
CA GLU A 1126 18.30 -6.08 11.51
C GLU A 1126 19.66 -5.67 12.12
N ALA A 1127 19.99 -6.15 13.34
CA ALA A 1127 21.30 -5.90 13.95
C ALA A 1127 22.45 -6.55 13.16
N ILE A 1128 22.26 -7.78 12.65
CA ILE A 1128 23.25 -8.47 11.82
C ILE A 1128 23.49 -7.72 10.50
N ASP A 1129 22.43 -7.26 9.85
CA ASP A 1129 22.52 -6.52 8.58
C ASP A 1129 23.22 -5.17 8.75
N VAL A 1130 22.94 -4.46 9.84
CA VAL A 1130 23.63 -3.22 10.19
C VAL A 1130 25.11 -3.49 10.48
N LEU A 1131 25.43 -4.52 11.26
CA LEU A 1131 26.80 -4.93 11.54
C LEU A 1131 27.58 -5.21 10.25
N LEU A 1132 27.02 -6.02 9.35
CA LEU A 1132 27.65 -6.36 8.07
C LEU A 1132 27.86 -5.14 7.18
N LYS A 1133 26.87 -4.24 7.13
CA LYS A 1133 26.98 -2.97 6.39
C LYS A 1133 28.12 -2.11 6.95
N ARG A 1134 28.20 -1.96 8.27
CA ARG A 1134 29.24 -1.13 8.90
C ARG A 1134 30.63 -1.72 8.86
N MET A 1135 30.75 -3.05 8.88
CA MET A 1135 32.02 -3.73 8.60
C MET A 1135 32.56 -3.38 7.21
N GLU A 1136 31.69 -3.08 6.24
CA GLU A 1136 32.08 -2.60 4.91
C GLU A 1136 32.36 -1.08 4.92
N ASP A 1137 31.43 -0.28 5.45
CA ASP A 1137 31.54 1.19 5.48
C ASP A 1137 32.81 1.66 6.23
N TYR A 1138 33.20 0.95 7.28
CA TYR A 1138 34.35 1.28 8.14
C TYR A 1138 35.47 0.24 8.04
N LYS A 1139 35.67 -0.35 6.85
CA LYS A 1139 36.70 -1.36 6.60
C LYS A 1139 38.08 -0.87 7.02
N GLY A 1140 38.74 -1.65 7.88
CA GLY A 1140 40.06 -1.32 8.43
C GLY A 1140 40.05 -0.26 9.55
N GLN A 1141 38.88 0.26 9.95
CA GLN A 1141 38.76 1.22 11.05
C GLN A 1141 38.35 0.54 12.37
N PHE A 1142 37.78 -0.65 12.34
CA PHE A 1142 37.48 -1.46 13.54
C PHE A 1142 37.46 -2.95 13.21
N ILE A 1143 37.59 -3.79 14.23
CA ILE A 1143 37.55 -5.26 14.11
C ILE A 1143 36.34 -5.80 14.87
N VAL A 1144 35.74 -6.87 14.37
CA VAL A 1144 34.60 -7.54 15.02
C VAL A 1144 35.00 -8.94 15.41
N ILE A 1145 34.73 -9.31 16.67
CA ILE A 1145 34.91 -10.65 17.20
C ILE A 1145 33.54 -11.16 17.66
N ALA A 1146 33.02 -12.21 17.03
CA ALA A 1146 31.76 -12.85 17.41
C ALA A 1146 32.07 -14.12 18.22
N ALA A 1147 31.52 -14.25 19.43
CA ALA A 1147 31.80 -15.37 20.33
C ALA A 1147 30.55 -16.19 20.64
N GLY A 1148 30.72 -17.50 20.84
CA GLY A 1148 29.62 -18.37 21.27
C GLY A 1148 29.98 -19.86 21.33
N TYR A 1149 28.97 -20.71 21.59
CA TYR A 1149 29.17 -22.16 21.64
C TYR A 1149 29.33 -22.73 20.23
N THR A 1150 30.20 -23.74 20.11
CA THR A 1150 30.65 -24.30 18.83
C THR A 1150 29.50 -24.67 17.89
N ASN A 1151 28.50 -25.41 18.38
CA ASN A 1151 27.38 -25.88 17.54
C ASN A 1151 26.41 -24.76 17.15
N GLU A 1152 26.31 -23.71 17.97
CA GLU A 1152 25.30 -22.66 17.82
C GLU A 1152 25.82 -21.52 16.96
N MET A 1153 27.13 -21.28 17.04
CA MET A 1153 27.82 -20.36 16.14
C MET A 1153 27.84 -20.86 14.70
N GLN A 1154 27.73 -22.17 14.46
CA GLN A 1154 27.54 -22.67 13.09
C GLN A 1154 26.22 -22.16 12.51
N ALA A 1155 25.12 -22.26 13.27
CA ALA A 1155 23.83 -21.71 12.85
C ALA A 1155 23.85 -20.17 12.71
N PHE A 1156 24.64 -19.47 13.54
CA PHE A 1156 24.87 -18.03 13.38
C PHE A 1156 25.57 -17.69 12.06
N MET A 1157 26.64 -18.41 11.73
CA MET A 1157 27.39 -18.22 10.49
C MET A 1157 26.56 -18.55 9.26
N ASP A 1158 25.73 -19.59 9.33
CA ASP A 1158 24.83 -20.01 8.25
C ASP A 1158 23.59 -19.09 8.12
N SER A 1159 23.33 -18.24 9.12
CA SER A 1159 22.16 -17.33 9.12
C SER A 1159 22.27 -16.22 8.07
N ASN A 1160 23.48 -15.84 7.67
CA ASN A 1160 23.72 -14.83 6.65
C ASN A 1160 25.03 -15.12 5.90
N PRO A 1161 25.00 -15.35 4.56
CA PRO A 1161 26.22 -15.58 3.77
C PRO A 1161 27.27 -14.46 3.89
N GLY A 1162 26.84 -13.25 4.24
CA GLY A 1162 27.72 -12.11 4.51
C GLY A 1162 28.62 -12.31 5.74
N LEU A 1163 28.20 -13.11 6.72
CA LEU A 1163 29.01 -13.47 7.88
C LEU A 1163 30.15 -14.40 7.46
N THR A 1164 29.85 -15.47 6.73
CA THR A 1164 30.85 -16.45 6.25
C THR A 1164 31.95 -15.82 5.39
N SER A 1165 31.61 -14.82 4.59
CA SER A 1165 32.59 -14.14 3.73
C SER A 1165 33.47 -13.11 4.48
N ARG A 1166 33.00 -12.55 5.60
CA ARG A 1166 33.73 -11.50 6.34
C ARG A 1166 34.46 -12.03 7.58
N PHE A 1167 33.93 -13.05 8.22
CA PHE A 1167 34.52 -13.72 9.38
C PHE A 1167 35.32 -14.96 8.93
N THR A 1168 36.54 -14.70 8.45
CA THR A 1168 37.41 -15.76 7.89
C THR A 1168 38.37 -16.37 8.91
N ASN A 1169 38.55 -15.74 10.07
CA ASN A 1169 39.43 -16.24 11.13
C ASN A 1169 38.57 -16.94 12.19
N VAL A 1170 38.84 -18.21 12.46
CA VAL A 1170 38.09 -19.01 13.44
C VAL A 1170 39.05 -19.51 14.51
N PHE A 1171 38.76 -19.19 15.77
CA PHE A 1171 39.55 -19.58 16.93
C PHE A 1171 38.75 -20.55 17.80
N THR A 1172 39.29 -21.75 18.00
CA THR A 1172 38.63 -22.80 18.79
C THR A 1172 39.25 -22.87 20.19
N PHE A 1173 38.45 -22.51 21.20
CA PHE A 1173 38.80 -22.52 22.61
C PHE A 1173 38.37 -23.85 23.23
N GLU A 1174 39.35 -24.73 23.43
CA GLU A 1174 39.15 -26.04 24.05
C GLU A 1174 38.88 -25.94 25.55
N ASP A 1175 38.22 -26.96 26.11
CA ASP A 1175 38.05 -27.08 27.56
C ASP A 1175 39.41 -27.28 28.24
N TYR A 1176 39.63 -26.59 29.35
CA TYR A 1176 40.85 -26.74 30.14
C TYR A 1176 40.92 -28.14 30.77
N LYS A 1177 42.05 -28.81 30.57
CA LYS A 1177 42.36 -30.11 31.17
C LYS A 1177 42.52 -29.98 32.69
N PRO A 1178 42.39 -31.07 33.46
CA PRO A 1178 42.51 -31.02 34.93
C PRO A 1178 43.80 -30.35 35.43
N GLU A 1179 44.92 -30.57 34.76
CA GLU A 1179 46.22 -29.97 35.12
C GLU A 1179 46.21 -28.46 34.91
N GLN A 1180 45.51 -28.01 33.86
CA GLN A 1180 45.36 -26.59 33.53
C GLN A 1180 44.39 -25.90 34.49
N LEU A 1181 43.27 -26.54 34.82
CA LEU A 1181 42.32 -26.04 35.82
C LEU A 1181 42.97 -25.94 37.21
N LEU A 1182 43.78 -26.93 37.60
CA LEU A 1182 44.53 -26.93 38.84
C LEU A 1182 45.46 -25.71 38.90
N SER A 1183 46.29 -25.53 37.86
CA SER A 1183 47.20 -24.39 37.75
C SER A 1183 46.46 -23.05 37.82
N MET A 1184 45.30 -22.93 37.16
CA MET A 1184 44.48 -21.72 37.22
C MET A 1184 43.95 -21.45 38.63
N THR A 1185 43.44 -22.49 39.32
CA THR A 1185 42.95 -22.37 40.69
C THR A 1185 44.07 -21.99 41.66
N GLU A 1186 45.27 -22.54 41.48
CA GLU A 1186 46.46 -22.18 42.26
C GLU A 1186 46.88 -20.72 42.05
N ILE A 1187 46.89 -20.24 40.80
CA ILE A 1187 47.20 -18.84 40.49
C ILE A 1187 46.17 -17.91 41.14
N MET A 1188 44.86 -18.24 41.06
CA MET A 1188 43.81 -17.45 41.70
C MET A 1188 43.97 -17.43 43.23
N ALA A 1189 44.20 -18.59 43.84
CA ALA A 1189 44.44 -18.71 45.28
C ALA A 1189 45.65 -17.86 45.70
N HIS A 1190 46.79 -18.01 45.02
CA HIS A 1190 48.02 -17.27 45.33
C HIS A 1190 47.83 -15.76 45.17
N SER A 1191 47.14 -15.31 44.12
CA SER A 1191 46.84 -13.88 43.91
C SER A 1191 45.95 -13.28 45.02
N SER A 1192 45.17 -14.14 45.69
CA SER A 1192 44.30 -13.77 46.82
C SER A 1192 44.94 -14.07 48.18
N GLY A 1193 46.23 -14.44 48.22
CA GLY A 1193 46.99 -14.70 49.44
C GLY A 1193 46.87 -16.12 50.00
N TYR A 1194 46.25 -17.05 49.27
CA TYR A 1194 46.09 -18.45 49.69
C TYR A 1194 47.09 -19.39 49.01
N ARG A 1195 47.46 -20.48 49.68
CA ARG A 1195 48.29 -21.57 49.13
C ARG A 1195 47.71 -22.92 49.50
N PHE A 1196 47.84 -23.92 48.62
CA PHE A 1196 47.43 -25.29 48.91
C PHE A 1196 48.58 -26.05 49.60
N SER A 1197 48.24 -26.90 50.58
CA SER A 1197 49.12 -27.99 51.04
C SER A 1197 49.34 -29.03 49.93
N GLU A 1198 50.38 -29.86 50.03
CA GLU A 1198 50.64 -30.94 49.06
C GLU A 1198 49.46 -31.92 48.98
N GLU A 1199 48.88 -32.28 50.14
CA GLU A 1199 47.70 -33.14 50.24
C GLU A 1199 46.45 -32.45 49.66
N GLY A 1200 46.24 -31.18 49.99
CA GLY A 1200 45.15 -30.39 49.42
C GLY A 1200 45.25 -30.25 47.90
N ARG A 1201 46.45 -29.99 47.39
CA ARG A 1201 46.70 -29.90 45.94
C ARG A 1201 46.33 -31.20 45.21
N ASN A 1202 46.72 -32.35 45.76
CA ASN A 1202 46.37 -33.66 45.20
C ASN A 1202 44.86 -33.92 45.23
N ALA A 1203 44.18 -33.59 46.34
CA ALA A 1203 42.73 -33.72 46.45
C ALA A 1203 41.99 -32.83 45.44
N LEU A 1204 42.46 -31.59 45.24
CA LEU A 1204 41.92 -30.66 44.25
C LEU A 1204 42.08 -31.21 42.83
N PHE A 1205 43.26 -31.76 42.50
CA PHE A 1205 43.50 -32.38 41.20
C PHE A 1205 42.56 -33.56 40.91
N GLN A 1206 42.34 -34.44 41.90
CA GLN A 1206 41.37 -35.54 41.76
C GLN A 1206 39.94 -35.03 41.56
N LYS A 1207 39.53 -34.01 42.34
CA LYS A 1207 38.21 -33.38 42.20
C LYS A 1207 38.01 -32.77 40.82
N LEU A 1208 39.00 -32.03 40.32
CA LEU A 1208 38.98 -31.43 38.98
C LEU A 1208 38.98 -32.49 37.88
N THR A 1209 39.71 -33.61 38.06
CA THR A 1209 39.70 -34.75 37.13
C THR A 1209 38.33 -35.39 37.05
N PHE A 1210 37.66 -35.59 38.20
CA PHE A 1210 36.29 -36.09 38.25
C PHE A 1210 35.34 -35.12 37.52
N ILE A 1211 35.38 -33.84 37.86
CA ILE A 1211 34.54 -32.80 37.23
C ILE A 1211 34.75 -32.76 35.71
N TYR A 1212 36.00 -32.84 35.25
CA TYR A 1212 36.34 -32.85 33.83
C TYR A 1212 35.85 -34.10 33.11
N THR A 1213 35.96 -35.28 33.71
CA THR A 1213 35.50 -36.54 33.10
C THR A 1213 33.97 -36.62 33.05
N SER A 1214 33.26 -36.00 34.00
CA SER A 1214 31.80 -35.89 34.01
C SER A 1214 31.24 -34.67 33.26
N ARG A 1215 32.08 -33.94 32.50
CA ARG A 1215 31.67 -32.67 31.89
C ARG A 1215 30.66 -32.85 30.75
N ASP A 1216 29.81 -31.86 30.58
CA ASP A 1216 28.89 -31.77 29.44
C ASP A 1216 29.32 -30.66 28.47
N LYS A 1217 28.47 -30.41 27.46
CA LYS A 1217 28.69 -29.36 26.44
C LYS A 1217 28.62 -27.92 26.99
N ASN A 1218 28.27 -27.72 28.25
CA ASN A 1218 28.14 -26.41 28.90
C ASN A 1218 29.19 -26.23 30.01
N PHE A 1219 30.27 -27.00 29.97
CA PHE A 1219 31.29 -27.00 31.01
C PHE A 1219 31.86 -25.60 31.28
N GLY A 1220 31.81 -25.16 32.54
CA GLY A 1220 32.12 -23.78 32.94
C GLY A 1220 33.62 -23.42 32.99
N ASN A 1221 34.54 -24.38 32.79
CA ASN A 1221 35.98 -24.15 32.69
C ASN A 1221 36.54 -23.25 33.82
N GLY A 1222 37.14 -22.09 33.50
CA GLY A 1222 37.69 -21.16 34.49
C GLY A 1222 36.63 -20.60 35.47
N ARG A 1223 35.34 -20.58 35.09
CA ARG A 1223 34.25 -20.28 36.04
C ARG A 1223 34.09 -21.41 37.06
N THR A 1224 34.18 -22.66 36.62
CA THR A 1224 34.15 -23.83 37.51
C THR A 1224 35.33 -23.80 38.49
N ALA A 1225 36.54 -23.52 38.00
CA ALA A 1225 37.74 -23.39 38.84
C ALA A 1225 37.60 -22.28 39.91
N ARG A 1226 37.06 -21.12 39.53
CA ARG A 1226 36.78 -20.01 40.46
C ARG A 1226 35.72 -20.37 41.48
N ASN A 1227 34.59 -20.93 41.06
CA ASN A 1227 33.50 -21.30 41.97
C ASN A 1227 33.99 -22.35 42.97
N LEU A 1228 34.72 -23.36 42.50
CA LEU A 1228 35.31 -24.37 43.36
C LEU A 1228 36.30 -23.77 44.36
N LEU A 1229 37.12 -22.80 43.96
CA LEU A 1229 38.02 -22.09 44.88
C LEU A 1229 37.24 -21.33 45.97
N MET A 1230 36.15 -20.65 45.60
CA MET A 1230 35.31 -19.94 46.57
C MET A 1230 34.65 -20.90 47.56
N ASP A 1231 34.20 -22.06 47.09
CA ASP A 1231 33.66 -23.11 47.96
C ASP A 1231 34.73 -23.64 48.92
N ILE A 1232 35.96 -23.85 48.44
CA ILE A 1232 37.10 -24.28 49.26
C ILE A 1232 37.46 -23.23 50.32
N ILE A 1233 37.53 -21.95 49.94
CA ILE A 1233 37.80 -20.84 50.88
C ILE A 1233 36.71 -20.77 51.93
N THR A 1234 35.44 -20.85 51.53
CA THR A 1234 34.30 -20.85 52.47
C THR A 1234 34.40 -22.00 53.49
N ARG A 1235 34.87 -23.17 53.07
CA ARG A 1235 35.07 -24.31 53.98
C ARG A 1235 36.27 -24.11 54.91
N GLN A 1236 37.35 -23.52 54.41
CA GLN A 1236 38.49 -23.14 55.24
C GLN A 1236 38.07 -22.10 56.30
N GLU A 1237 37.31 -21.08 55.92
CA GLU A 1237 36.75 -20.06 56.84
C GLU A 1237 35.95 -20.72 57.97
N ASN A 1238 35.08 -21.68 57.64
CA ASN A 1238 34.32 -22.44 58.64
C ASN A 1238 35.21 -23.29 59.56
N ARG A 1239 36.29 -23.87 59.02
CA ARG A 1239 37.26 -24.65 59.82
C ARG A 1239 38.05 -23.77 60.78
N ILE A 1240 38.47 -22.57 60.36
CA ILE A 1240 39.25 -21.66 61.20
C ILE A 1240 38.40 -20.84 62.18
N ALA A 1241 37.09 -20.70 61.95
CA ALA A 1241 36.18 -19.91 62.78
C ALA A 1241 36.15 -20.34 64.28
N GLY A 1242 36.55 -21.58 64.58
CA GLY A 1242 36.67 -22.10 65.95
C GLY A 1242 38.01 -21.81 66.65
N ILE A 1243 38.98 -21.18 65.98
CA ILE A 1243 40.33 -20.92 66.51
C ILE A 1243 40.39 -19.50 67.08
N LEU A 1244 40.72 -19.36 68.38
CA LEU A 1244 40.67 -18.08 69.08
C LEU A 1244 41.70 -17.04 68.59
N ASN A 1245 42.81 -17.49 67.98
CA ASN A 1245 43.89 -16.67 67.39
C ASN A 1245 44.60 -17.47 66.27
N PRO A 1246 44.06 -17.50 65.04
CA PRO A 1246 44.68 -18.22 63.93
C PRO A 1246 45.99 -17.54 63.48
N SER A 1247 47.02 -18.33 63.17
CA SER A 1247 48.28 -17.80 62.61
C SER A 1247 48.13 -17.39 61.15
N ASP A 1248 48.99 -16.51 60.65
CA ASP A 1248 49.04 -16.13 59.23
C ASP A 1248 49.13 -17.34 58.30
N GLU A 1249 49.86 -18.37 58.73
CA GLU A 1249 49.95 -19.63 57.98
C GLU A 1249 48.60 -20.38 57.93
N GLN A 1250 47.83 -20.38 59.01
CA GLN A 1250 46.49 -21.00 59.04
C GLN A 1250 45.46 -20.22 58.23
N LEU A 1251 45.60 -18.89 58.17
CA LEU A 1251 44.76 -18.01 57.38
C LEU A 1251 45.01 -18.16 55.86
N GLN A 1252 46.23 -18.55 55.47
CA GLN A 1252 46.63 -18.66 54.07
C GLN A 1252 46.58 -20.11 53.53
N LEU A 1253 46.64 -21.14 54.38
CA LEU A 1253 46.77 -22.54 53.93
C LEU A 1253 45.43 -23.25 53.71
N LEU A 1254 45.20 -23.71 52.48
CA LEU A 1254 44.09 -24.57 52.06
C LEU A 1254 44.50 -26.06 52.13
N THR A 1255 43.73 -26.86 52.84
CA THR A 1255 44.03 -28.27 53.18
C THR A 1255 43.10 -29.24 52.48
N GLU A 1256 43.42 -30.54 52.50
CA GLU A 1256 42.56 -31.60 51.94
C GLU A 1256 41.13 -31.56 52.52
N ALA A 1257 40.99 -31.25 53.82
CA ALA A 1257 39.70 -31.15 54.48
C ALA A 1257 38.78 -30.06 53.89
N ASP A 1258 39.36 -29.04 53.26
CA ASP A 1258 38.61 -27.92 52.67
C ASP A 1258 38.06 -28.28 51.27
N ILE A 1259 38.52 -29.37 50.65
CA ILE A 1259 38.21 -29.75 49.25
C ILE A 1259 37.13 -30.84 49.13
N ALA A 1260 36.93 -31.65 50.18
CA ALA A 1260 36.04 -32.82 50.19
C ALA A 1260 34.65 -32.58 49.54
#